data_AF-A0A182FB39-F1
#
_entry.id   AF-A0A182FB39-F1
#
_cell.length_a   1.000
_cell.length_b   1.000
_cell.length_c   1.000
_cell.angle_alpha   90.00
_cell.angle_beta   90.00
_cell.angle_gamma   90.00
#
_symmetry.space_group_name_H-M   'P 1'
#
loop_
_entity.id
_entity.type
_entity.pdbx_description
1 polymer ?
#
loop_
_entity_poly.entity_id
_entity_poly.type
_entity_poly.pdbx_seq_one_letter_code
_entity_poly.pdbx_strand_id
1 'polypeptide(L)'
;MNIEPVSFFDWANDHGASIWKAIAKNFSNLDGFGPNGPVPLTRAYRTVPENRIDLLISPVQLGFISGLILLMFLKHKIGLWREEHNHLKFSSATADIRRIIYTLFTFLEFLLLSPVLIIIALFFKLYRNGVGIVLRQRHGKHFKGLLDGADVVWAIEDQNSRGMINILAYIEQPLLDHNTAISADILLTLRKRISSRLMRQYQPHPKMFWKRCLELGYYFWSDQSQLTIEDYIRYLDIIPLNGVNYYIEESQLRALLSAINNRNLPANHSSSWEVLVGRQPLLNKRNQMLQYPIVFRVHHSLGDGVALMRLLLESIADKELPTRWKHLSKLKLLNINYILKQNTKDYRIYRPKLYFTRLVKRLPSISDIVEQVQRLKRIVLTIYTAPAFFLDVFRRKVDNNCIHSTEMTDKKIVSWIHEENIQTSNEATMIDIIKRTKRRLPGTRFSDVFLTALSASLEQYFSTRSEHPPKSITVVLPARIEQEPPHLKLQNRFSVALQTLPIECGIDLEDTFRHKHIRNRILAVKRYADVLRSSSDYMINYWIISKMTCLFPEAMLRKILKSAHSTLAISNLPGPQQLPRIQGRELKNLSFFIPNLGTTAVGVTLLTYGGKMQLGILADQVVIGTEQEAHSILQGTIHELKKMGNLLAEI
;
A
#
# COMPACT_ATOMS: atom_id res chain seq x y z
N MET A 1 65.57 7.94 16.35
CA MET A 1 65.59 9.15 15.49
C MET A 1 64.57 8.95 14.39
N ASN A 2 63.69 9.94 14.27
CA ASN A 2 62.44 9.92 13.51
C ASN A 2 62.67 9.82 12.00
N ILE A 3 61.87 8.99 11.34
CA ILE A 3 61.61 9.09 9.90
C ILE A 3 60.19 9.62 9.79
N GLU A 4 60.05 10.89 9.40
CA GLU A 4 58.76 11.51 9.13
C GLU A 4 58.15 10.96 7.83
N PRO A 5 56.83 10.68 7.78
CA PRO A 5 56.17 10.34 6.54
C PRO A 5 55.81 11.63 5.78
N VAL A 6 56.48 11.85 4.64
CA VAL A 6 56.14 12.91 3.68
C VAL A 6 54.69 12.71 3.23
N SER A 7 53.84 13.72 3.42
CA SER A 7 52.43 13.62 3.02
C SER A 7 52.31 13.68 1.49
N PHE A 8 51.29 13.03 0.95
CA PHE A 8 50.94 13.08 -0.47
C PHE A 8 50.74 14.52 -1.00
N PHE A 9 50.41 15.46 -0.10
CA PHE A 9 50.23 16.87 -0.44
C PHE A 9 51.55 17.63 -0.61
N ASP A 10 52.64 17.17 0.01
CA ASP A 10 53.97 17.79 -0.13
C ASP A 10 54.63 17.37 -1.46
N TRP A 11 54.39 16.14 -1.93
CA TRP A 11 54.81 15.71 -3.27
C TRP A 11 54.07 16.44 -4.40
N ALA A 12 52.78 16.73 -4.19
CA ALA A 12 51.93 17.37 -5.19
C ALA A 12 52.22 18.87 -5.38
N ASN A 13 52.88 19.52 -4.41
CA ASN A 13 53.18 20.96 -4.46
C ASN A 13 54.46 21.27 -5.25
N ASP A 14 55.42 20.32 -5.30
CA ASP A 14 56.74 20.53 -5.94
C ASP A 14 56.77 20.36 -7.46
N HIS A 15 55.70 19.83 -8.08
CA HIS A 15 55.64 19.62 -9.53
C HIS A 15 54.45 20.35 -10.16
N GLY A 16 54.43 21.69 -10.03
CA GLY A 16 53.39 22.60 -10.51
C GLY A 16 52.88 22.36 -11.95
N ALA A 17 51.99 21.39 -12.10
CA ALA A 17 51.31 21.03 -13.34
C ALA A 17 49.93 20.48 -12.99
N SER A 18 48.87 21.13 -13.49
CA SER A 18 47.50 20.76 -13.17
C SER A 18 47.15 19.36 -13.70
N ILE A 19 46.49 18.56 -12.85
CA ILE A 19 45.97 17.20 -13.10
C ILE A 19 45.15 17.13 -14.40
N TRP A 20 44.58 18.25 -14.85
CA TRP A 20 43.82 18.36 -16.10
C TRP A 20 44.67 18.17 -17.37
N LYS A 21 45.98 18.46 -17.33
CA LYS A 21 46.88 18.32 -18.49
C LYS A 21 47.29 16.86 -18.75
N ALA A 22 47.27 16.00 -17.72
CA ALA A 22 47.56 14.58 -17.85
C ALA A 22 46.34 13.79 -18.38
N ILE A 23 45.13 14.20 -18.01
CA ILE A 23 43.87 13.55 -18.43
C ILE A 23 43.54 13.86 -19.90
N ALA A 24 43.90 15.05 -20.40
CA ALA A 24 43.67 15.43 -21.79
C ALA A 24 44.54 14.68 -22.82
N LYS A 25 45.69 14.12 -22.42
CA LYS A 25 46.61 13.41 -23.32
C LYS A 25 46.22 11.96 -23.61
N ASN A 26 45.36 11.35 -22.79
CA ASN A 26 45.00 9.93 -22.91
C ASN A 26 43.76 9.65 -23.78
N PHE A 27 43.11 10.69 -24.33
CA PHE A 27 41.88 10.52 -25.13
C PHE A 27 42.07 10.75 -26.64
N SER A 28 43.29 10.94 -27.13
CA SER A 28 43.56 11.26 -28.55
C SER A 28 44.52 10.31 -29.27
N ASN A 29 44.48 9.00 -28.98
CA ASN A 29 45.20 7.99 -29.76
C ASN A 29 44.27 6.83 -30.12
N LEU A 30 43.59 6.98 -31.26
CA LEU A 30 43.16 5.86 -32.09
C LEU A 30 43.62 6.17 -33.51
N ASP A 31 44.34 5.21 -34.06
CA ASP A 31 44.69 4.98 -35.47
C ASP A 31 46.17 5.20 -35.82
N GLY A 32 46.90 4.08 -35.84
CA GLY A 32 48.11 3.91 -36.62
C GLY A 32 47.76 3.46 -38.04
N PHE A 33 48.49 3.96 -39.04
CA PHE A 33 49.22 3.21 -40.06
C PHE A 33 49.70 4.16 -41.18
N GLY A 34 51.02 4.17 -41.43
CA GLY A 34 51.60 4.27 -42.78
C GLY A 34 51.93 5.67 -43.34
N PRO A 35 53.15 5.86 -43.93
CA PRO A 35 53.67 7.16 -44.34
C PRO A 35 53.49 7.44 -45.84
N ASN A 36 53.35 8.72 -46.22
CA ASN A 36 53.89 9.34 -47.44
C ASN A 36 53.42 10.81 -47.47
N GLY A 37 54.36 11.76 -47.41
CA GLY A 37 54.08 13.16 -47.78
C GLY A 37 54.17 13.35 -49.30
N PRO A 38 54.37 14.58 -49.78
CA PRO A 38 53.61 15.81 -49.56
C PRO A 38 53.06 16.34 -50.91
N VAL A 39 52.49 17.56 -50.95
CA VAL A 39 52.49 18.57 -52.05
C VAL A 39 51.13 19.32 -52.15
N PRO A 40 51.15 20.64 -52.41
CA PRO A 40 50.15 21.59 -51.97
C PRO A 40 49.26 22.08 -53.12
N LEU A 41 48.15 22.77 -52.80
CA LEU A 41 47.66 23.84 -53.67
C LEU A 41 46.73 24.81 -52.93
N THR A 42 47.04 26.07 -53.17
CA THR A 42 46.45 27.32 -52.74
C THR A 42 45.06 27.54 -53.34
N ARG A 43 44.10 28.02 -52.53
CA ARG A 43 43.42 29.32 -52.73
C ARG A 43 42.33 29.53 -51.68
N ALA A 44 42.42 30.69 -51.04
CA ALA A 44 41.45 31.21 -50.11
C ALA A 44 40.13 31.56 -50.80
N TYR A 45 39.01 31.18 -50.17
CA TYR A 45 37.76 31.94 -50.20
C TYR A 45 37.10 31.93 -48.82
N ARG A 46 37.03 33.13 -48.25
CA ARG A 46 36.10 33.70 -47.27
C ARG A 46 35.13 32.76 -46.51
N THR A 47 35.35 32.73 -45.19
CA THR A 47 34.38 32.91 -44.08
C THR A 47 33.01 32.23 -44.19
N VAL A 48 32.87 31.09 -43.52
CA VAL A 48 31.66 30.61 -42.86
C VAL A 48 32.10 29.95 -41.55
N PRO A 49 31.65 30.37 -40.35
CA PRO A 49 31.97 29.64 -39.13
C PRO A 49 31.13 28.37 -39.07
N GLU A 50 31.80 27.23 -38.98
CA GLU A 50 31.21 25.91 -38.75
C GLU A 50 30.43 25.90 -37.43
N ASN A 51 29.17 25.46 -37.52
CA ASN A 51 28.32 25.09 -36.39
C ASN A 51 28.96 23.94 -35.59
N ARG A 52 29.79 24.27 -34.59
CA ARG A 52 29.93 23.42 -33.41
C ARG A 52 28.78 23.72 -32.46
N ILE A 53 27.97 22.71 -32.21
CA ILE A 53 26.92 22.77 -31.18
C ILE A 53 27.63 22.67 -29.83
N ASP A 54 28.03 23.81 -29.27
CA ASP A 54 28.50 23.94 -27.89
C ASP A 54 27.31 23.73 -26.94
N LEU A 55 27.11 22.48 -26.53
CA LEU A 55 26.03 22.04 -25.65
C LEU A 55 26.46 22.06 -24.17
N LEU A 56 27.19 23.11 -23.76
CA LEU A 56 27.51 23.37 -22.36
C LEU A 56 26.94 24.73 -21.96
N ILE A 57 25.76 24.67 -21.35
CA ILE A 57 25.06 25.82 -20.78
C ILE A 57 25.98 26.45 -19.72
N SER A 58 26.35 27.72 -19.89
CA SER A 58 27.19 28.41 -18.91
C SER A 58 26.45 28.55 -17.57
N PRO A 59 27.14 28.64 -16.42
CA PRO A 59 26.50 28.85 -15.11
C PRO A 59 25.55 30.06 -15.09
N VAL A 60 25.84 31.09 -15.90
CA VAL A 60 24.98 32.28 -16.06
C VAL A 60 23.72 31.96 -16.86
N GLN A 61 23.83 31.17 -17.94
CA GLN A 61 22.66 30.69 -18.69
C GLN A 61 21.82 29.71 -17.88
N LEU A 62 22.45 28.87 -17.04
CA LEU A 62 21.77 27.98 -16.10
C LEU A 62 21.05 28.78 -15.00
N GLY A 63 21.70 29.83 -14.49
CA GLY A 63 21.09 30.81 -13.59
C GLY A 63 19.89 31.51 -14.22
N PHE A 64 20.02 31.97 -15.47
CA PHE A 64 18.94 32.62 -16.21
C PHE A 64 17.77 31.67 -16.51
N ILE A 65 18.06 30.43 -16.94
CA ILE A 65 17.04 29.39 -17.19
C ILE A 65 16.34 29.02 -15.87
N SER A 66 17.09 28.85 -14.77
CA SER A 66 16.51 28.57 -13.46
C SER A 66 15.63 29.71 -12.95
N GLY A 67 16.05 30.97 -13.16
CA GLY A 67 15.28 32.17 -12.84
C GLY A 67 14.03 32.33 -13.72
N LEU A 68 14.12 32.00 -15.01
CA LEU A 68 12.98 32.03 -15.94
C LEU A 68 11.97 30.93 -15.61
N ILE A 69 12.43 29.73 -15.24
CA ILE A 69 11.59 28.65 -14.74
C ILE A 69 10.92 29.06 -13.43
N LEU A 70 11.64 29.70 -12.51
CA LEU A 70 11.09 30.21 -11.25
C LEU A 70 10.04 31.32 -11.51
N LEU A 71 10.28 32.22 -12.46
CA LEU A 71 9.36 33.29 -12.85
C LEU A 71 8.12 32.73 -13.56
N MET A 72 8.27 31.74 -14.44
CA MET A 72 7.16 31.03 -15.07
C MET A 72 6.38 30.21 -14.03
N PHE A 73 7.04 29.66 -13.02
CA PHE A 73 6.41 28.99 -11.88
C PHE A 73 5.62 29.96 -11.00
N LEU A 74 6.18 31.15 -10.72
CA LEU A 74 5.48 32.22 -10.00
C LEU A 74 4.27 32.75 -10.78
N LYS A 75 4.44 32.99 -12.09
CA LYS A 75 3.36 33.45 -12.98
C LYS A 75 2.26 32.39 -13.13
N HIS A 76 2.62 31.11 -13.18
CA HIS A 76 1.67 30.00 -13.17
C HIS A 76 0.95 29.84 -11.83
N LYS A 77 1.66 30.04 -10.70
CA LYS A 77 1.09 30.05 -9.35
C LYS A 77 0.12 31.21 -9.14
N ILE A 78 0.41 32.41 -9.65
CA ILE A 78 -0.49 33.57 -9.58
C ILE A 78 -1.76 33.32 -10.43
N GLY A 79 -1.63 32.64 -11.58
CA GLY A 79 -2.77 32.20 -12.38
C GLY A 79 -3.63 31.12 -11.70
N LEU A 80 -2.99 30.12 -11.08
CA LEU A 80 -3.65 29.05 -10.33
C LEU A 80 -4.27 29.55 -9.02
N TRP A 81 -3.68 30.54 -8.36
CA TRP A 81 -4.22 31.17 -7.16
C TRP A 81 -5.59 31.80 -7.43
N ARG A 82 -5.81 32.31 -8.65
CA ARG A 82 -7.09 32.88 -9.10
C ARG A 82 -8.15 31.82 -9.41
N GLU A 83 -7.75 30.59 -9.76
CA GLU A 83 -8.64 29.47 -10.06
C GLU A 83 -8.93 28.57 -8.84
N GLU A 84 -7.95 28.36 -7.95
CA GLU A 84 -8.11 27.63 -6.68
C GLU A 84 -9.02 28.38 -5.69
N HIS A 85 -9.02 29.71 -5.72
CA HIS A 85 -9.90 30.53 -4.88
C HIS A 85 -11.40 30.35 -5.20
N ASN A 86 -11.74 29.91 -6.42
CA ASN A 86 -13.13 29.71 -6.83
C ASN A 86 -13.65 28.29 -6.54
N HIS A 87 -12.79 27.32 -6.21
CA HIS A 87 -13.17 25.92 -5.99
C HIS A 87 -13.07 25.42 -4.54
N LEU A 88 -12.48 26.19 -3.62
CA LEU A 88 -12.45 25.91 -2.19
C LEU A 88 -13.40 26.83 -1.44
N LYS A 89 -14.70 26.57 -1.57
CA LYS A 89 -15.70 27.20 -0.70
C LYS A 89 -15.52 26.70 0.74
N PHE A 90 -15.05 27.61 1.59
CA PHE A 90 -15.08 27.59 3.07
C PHE A 90 -13.97 26.82 3.81
N SER A 91 -12.76 27.32 3.68
CA SER A 91 -11.83 27.59 4.79
C SER A 91 -11.69 29.12 4.86
N SER A 92 -11.45 29.75 6.02
CA SER A 92 -11.22 31.21 6.02
C SER A 92 -10.01 31.50 5.11
N ALA A 93 -10.10 32.44 4.17
CA ALA A 93 -9.02 32.73 3.22
C ALA A 93 -7.65 32.93 3.91
N THR A 94 -7.69 33.39 5.16
CA THR A 94 -6.55 33.56 6.07
C THR A 94 -5.86 32.25 6.49
N ALA A 95 -6.59 31.14 6.65
CA ALA A 95 -6.02 29.83 6.99
C ALA A 95 -5.26 29.22 5.81
N ASP A 96 -5.78 29.40 4.59
CA ASP A 96 -5.14 28.89 3.37
C ASP A 96 -3.85 29.66 3.06
N ILE A 97 -3.85 30.99 3.22
CA ILE A 97 -2.64 31.81 3.08
C ILE A 97 -1.57 31.39 4.09
N ARG A 98 -1.91 31.18 5.36
CA ARG A 98 -0.97 30.71 6.38
C ARG A 98 -0.34 29.37 6.01
N ARG A 99 -1.15 28.42 5.49
CA ARG A 99 -0.64 27.11 5.06
C ARG A 99 0.30 27.21 3.86
N ILE A 100 0.01 28.08 2.91
CA ILE A 100 0.90 28.35 1.75
C ILE A 100 2.23 28.93 2.24
N ILE A 101 2.18 29.94 3.12
CA ILE A 101 3.38 30.56 3.69
C ILE A 101 4.20 29.53 4.48
N TYR A 102 3.57 28.72 5.32
CA TYR A 102 4.21 27.63 6.05
C TYR A 102 4.90 26.63 5.11
N THR A 103 4.21 26.20 4.05
CA THR A 103 4.78 25.28 3.05
C THR A 103 5.97 25.90 2.33
N LEU A 104 5.91 27.20 2.02
CA LEU A 104 7.02 27.91 1.38
C LEU A 104 8.25 27.98 2.31
N PHE A 105 8.09 28.40 3.57
CA PHE A 105 9.21 28.50 4.51
C PHE A 105 9.87 27.15 4.77
N THR A 106 9.08 26.10 5.01
CA THR A 106 9.61 24.74 5.22
C THR A 106 10.31 24.19 3.98
N PHE A 107 9.84 24.56 2.78
CA PHE A 107 10.53 24.21 1.54
C PHE A 107 11.86 24.95 1.37
N LEU A 108 11.93 26.24 1.71
CA LEU A 108 13.19 27.01 1.67
C LEU A 108 14.22 26.47 2.66
N GLU A 109 13.79 26.10 3.87
CA GLU A 109 14.64 25.43 4.87
C GLU A 109 15.15 24.09 4.35
N PHE A 110 14.28 23.29 3.72
CA PHE A 110 14.67 22.03 3.09
C PHE A 110 15.69 22.24 1.97
N LEU A 111 15.54 23.27 1.14
CA LEU A 111 16.52 23.57 0.08
C LEU A 111 17.92 23.85 0.66
N LEU A 112 17.98 24.59 1.77
CA LEU A 112 19.23 24.86 2.48
C LEU A 112 19.88 23.58 3.03
N LEU A 113 19.08 22.66 3.59
CA LEU A 113 19.55 21.38 4.14
C LEU A 113 19.80 20.30 3.07
N SER A 114 19.24 20.47 1.86
CA SER A 114 19.23 19.44 0.82
C SER A 114 20.63 18.93 0.41
N PRO A 115 21.70 19.74 0.32
CA PRO A 115 23.03 19.21 -0.03
C PRO A 115 23.52 18.19 0.98
N VAL A 116 23.32 18.45 2.28
CA VAL A 116 23.71 17.54 3.37
C VAL A 116 22.88 16.26 3.31
N LEU A 117 21.55 16.38 3.14
CA LEU A 117 20.66 15.22 3.02
C LEU A 117 21.00 14.35 1.81
N ILE A 118 21.39 14.94 0.69
CA ILE A 118 21.83 14.23 -0.52
C ILE A 118 23.14 13.47 -0.27
N ILE A 119 24.12 14.10 0.40
CA ILE A 119 25.39 13.43 0.76
C ILE A 119 25.11 12.22 1.66
N ILE A 120 24.25 12.36 2.67
CA ILE A 120 23.84 11.25 3.55
C ILE A 120 23.17 10.14 2.74
N ALA A 121 22.22 10.48 1.86
CA ALA A 121 21.52 9.50 1.02
C ALA A 121 22.49 8.77 0.07
N LEU A 122 23.46 9.48 -0.52
CA LEU A 122 24.50 8.89 -1.37
C LEU A 122 25.40 7.95 -0.59
N PHE A 123 25.82 8.33 0.61
CA PHE A 123 26.60 7.46 1.49
C PHE A 123 25.87 6.14 1.76
N PHE A 124 24.62 6.20 2.20
CA PHE A 124 23.82 4.98 2.44
C PHE A 124 23.55 4.19 1.16
N LYS A 125 23.39 4.86 0.02
CA LYS A 125 23.25 4.19 -1.27
C LYS A 125 24.52 3.42 -1.65
N LEU A 126 25.69 4.01 -1.46
CA LEU A 126 26.99 3.37 -1.70
C LEU A 126 27.19 2.20 -0.73
N TYR A 127 26.89 2.40 0.55
CA TYR A 127 26.95 1.34 1.56
C TYR A 127 26.04 0.15 1.22
N ARG A 128 24.77 0.41 0.88
CA ARG A 128 23.82 -0.62 0.43
C ARG A 128 24.32 -1.38 -0.80
N ASN A 129 24.90 -0.66 -1.77
CA ASN A 129 25.47 -1.30 -2.96
C ASN A 129 26.67 -2.18 -2.59
N GLY A 130 27.54 -1.72 -1.70
CA GLY A 130 28.66 -2.50 -1.16
C GLY A 130 28.19 -3.77 -0.45
N VAL A 131 27.20 -3.66 0.44
CA VAL A 131 26.55 -4.82 1.07
C VAL A 131 25.99 -5.79 0.03
N GLY A 132 25.32 -5.28 -1.00
CA GLY A 132 24.80 -6.12 -2.09
C GLY A 132 25.88 -6.90 -2.83
N ILE A 133 27.08 -6.32 -3.01
CA ILE A 133 28.23 -7.00 -3.62
C ILE A 133 28.76 -8.09 -2.68
N VAL A 134 28.95 -7.76 -1.39
CA VAL A 134 29.44 -8.72 -0.39
C VAL A 134 28.48 -9.91 -0.23
N LEU A 135 27.18 -9.66 -0.14
CA LEU A 135 26.17 -10.72 -0.04
C LEU A 135 26.11 -11.59 -1.30
N ARG A 136 26.27 -10.98 -2.48
CA ARG A 136 26.37 -11.75 -3.74
C ARG A 136 27.62 -12.63 -3.76
N GLN A 137 28.74 -12.18 -3.21
CA GLN A 137 29.96 -12.99 -3.11
C GLN A 137 29.78 -14.14 -2.10
N ARG A 138 29.18 -13.88 -0.92
CA ARG A 138 28.96 -14.89 0.13
C ARG A 138 27.96 -15.98 -0.26
N HIS A 139 26.83 -15.57 -0.83
CA HIS A 139 25.71 -16.49 -1.13
C HIS A 139 25.68 -16.94 -2.60
N GLY A 140 26.52 -16.37 -3.46
CA GLY A 140 26.64 -16.72 -4.88
C GLY A 140 25.30 -16.64 -5.62
N LYS A 141 24.95 -17.72 -6.35
CA LYS A 141 23.70 -17.83 -7.12
C LYS A 141 22.43 -17.80 -6.27
N HIS A 142 22.56 -18.05 -4.97
CA HIS A 142 21.43 -18.11 -4.05
C HIS A 142 20.93 -16.73 -3.63
N PHE A 143 21.75 -15.70 -3.75
CA PHE A 143 21.34 -14.32 -3.55
C PHE A 143 20.41 -13.84 -4.66
N LYS A 144 19.13 -13.58 -4.34
CA LYS A 144 18.12 -13.09 -5.29
C LYS A 144 17.90 -11.57 -5.24
N GLY A 145 18.72 -10.87 -4.47
CA GLY A 145 18.68 -9.42 -4.34
C GLY A 145 18.24 -8.96 -2.96
N LEU A 146 18.61 -7.71 -2.65
CA LEU A 146 18.10 -7.00 -1.49
C LEU A 146 16.60 -6.79 -1.62
N LEU A 147 15.87 -6.76 -0.49
CA LEU A 147 14.45 -6.45 -0.48
C LEU A 147 14.18 -5.04 -1.04
N ASP A 148 13.04 -4.92 -1.71
CA ASP A 148 12.48 -3.63 -2.15
C ASP A 148 11.99 -2.83 -0.94
N GLY A 149 11.97 -1.49 -1.03
CA GLY A 149 11.66 -0.64 0.14
C GLY A 149 10.33 -0.95 0.81
N ALA A 150 9.28 -1.18 0.02
CA ALA A 150 7.97 -1.49 0.57
C ALA A 150 7.93 -2.85 1.26
N ASP A 151 8.75 -3.82 0.80
CA ASP A 151 8.89 -5.12 1.44
C ASP A 151 9.70 -5.01 2.74
N VAL A 152 10.68 -4.11 2.80
CA VAL A 152 11.50 -3.83 4.00
C VAL A 152 10.64 -3.30 5.15
N VAL A 153 9.67 -2.41 4.88
CA VAL A 153 8.77 -1.87 5.93
C VAL A 153 8.07 -2.98 6.69
N TRP A 154 7.65 -4.03 5.98
CA TRP A 154 6.99 -5.19 6.58
C TRP A 154 7.95 -6.23 7.13
N ALA A 155 9.18 -6.29 6.62
CA ALA A 155 10.23 -7.14 7.17
C ALA A 155 10.72 -6.65 8.53
N ILE A 156 10.61 -5.36 8.81
CA ILE A 156 10.93 -4.76 10.11
C ILE A 156 9.72 -4.94 11.02
N GLU A 157 9.72 -6.07 11.70
CA GLU A 157 8.66 -6.45 12.63
C GLU A 157 9.18 -6.59 14.06
N ASP A 158 8.27 -6.45 15.01
CA ASP A 158 8.49 -6.80 16.40
C ASP A 158 7.96 -8.20 16.65
N GLN A 159 8.54 -8.93 17.61
CA GLN A 159 8.09 -10.29 17.92
C GLN A 159 6.60 -10.33 18.29
N ASN A 160 6.11 -9.28 18.95
CA ASN A 160 4.72 -9.16 19.40
C ASN A 160 3.77 -8.75 18.27
N SER A 161 4.29 -8.31 17.12
CA SER A 161 3.46 -7.89 16.00
C SER A 161 4.17 -8.10 14.68
N ARG A 162 3.96 -9.28 14.13
CA ARG A 162 4.52 -9.71 12.86
C ARG A 162 3.73 -9.15 11.68
N GLY A 163 4.38 -9.01 10.54
CA GLY A 163 3.78 -8.55 9.28
C GLY A 163 2.82 -9.56 8.64
N MET A 164 2.00 -10.26 9.42
CA MET A 164 1.16 -11.37 9.00
C MET A 164 -0.24 -10.92 8.54
N ILE A 165 -0.61 -11.33 7.33
CA ILE A 165 -1.97 -11.28 6.81
C ILE A 165 -2.55 -12.70 6.91
N ASN A 166 -3.66 -12.84 7.62
CA ASN A 166 -4.40 -14.10 7.69
C ASN A 166 -5.69 -13.96 6.88
N ILE A 167 -5.95 -14.91 5.98
CA ILE A 167 -7.12 -14.94 5.12
C ILE A 167 -7.87 -16.23 5.42
N LEU A 168 -9.09 -16.10 5.94
CA LEU A 168 -10.00 -17.19 6.23
C LEU A 168 -10.98 -17.34 5.06
N ALA A 169 -11.19 -18.57 4.62
CA ALA A 169 -12.22 -18.91 3.65
C ALA A 169 -12.81 -20.28 3.97
N TYR A 170 -13.98 -20.59 3.40
CA TYR A 170 -14.68 -21.83 3.68
C TYR A 170 -14.98 -22.60 2.40
N ILE A 171 -14.92 -23.93 2.50
CA ILE A 171 -15.54 -24.83 1.53
C ILE A 171 -16.74 -25.47 2.19
N GLU A 172 -17.90 -25.42 1.54
CA GLU A 172 -19.15 -25.96 2.06
C GLU A 172 -19.43 -27.36 1.53
N GLN A 173 -20.07 -28.18 2.37
CA GLN A 173 -20.62 -29.48 2.03
C GLN A 173 -22.01 -29.64 2.67
N PRO A 174 -23.00 -30.28 1.99
CA PRO A 174 -24.25 -30.67 2.64
C PRO A 174 -24.02 -31.53 3.88
N LEU A 175 -24.78 -31.28 4.95
CA LEU A 175 -24.67 -32.02 6.21
C LEU A 175 -24.90 -33.53 6.04
N LEU A 176 -25.84 -33.90 5.17
CA LEU A 176 -26.21 -35.30 4.90
C LEU A 176 -25.08 -36.10 4.24
N ASP A 177 -24.19 -35.42 3.50
CA ASP A 177 -23.11 -36.06 2.76
C ASP A 177 -21.82 -36.17 3.60
N HIS A 178 -21.87 -35.90 4.91
CA HIS A 178 -20.68 -35.73 5.73
C HIS A 178 -19.63 -36.82 5.47
N ASN A 179 -18.47 -36.38 4.94
CA ASN A 179 -17.36 -37.25 4.62
C ASN A 179 -16.09 -36.69 5.25
N THR A 180 -15.50 -37.44 6.17
CA THR A 180 -14.26 -37.08 6.87
C THR A 180 -13.07 -36.91 5.92
N ALA A 181 -13.13 -37.54 4.73
CA ALA A 181 -12.08 -37.45 3.70
C ALA A 181 -12.00 -36.08 3.02
N ILE A 182 -13.03 -35.23 3.11
CA ILE A 182 -13.03 -33.95 2.38
C ILE A 182 -11.88 -33.03 2.76
N SER A 183 -11.55 -32.96 4.05
CA SER A 183 -10.42 -32.16 4.50
C SER A 183 -9.09 -32.65 3.91
N ALA A 184 -8.93 -33.97 3.75
CA ALA A 184 -7.79 -34.57 3.08
C ALA A 184 -7.80 -34.30 1.58
N ASP A 185 -8.96 -34.40 0.92
CA ASP A 185 -9.10 -34.06 -0.50
C ASP A 185 -8.72 -32.61 -0.77
N ILE A 186 -9.21 -31.67 0.05
CA ILE A 186 -8.87 -30.24 -0.07
C ILE A 186 -7.36 -30.05 0.08
N LEU A 187 -6.76 -30.63 1.12
CA LEU A 187 -5.32 -30.52 1.38
C LEU A 187 -4.49 -31.10 0.23
N LEU A 188 -4.79 -32.31 -0.23
CA LEU A 188 -4.11 -32.95 -1.37
C LEU A 188 -4.30 -32.16 -2.66
N THR A 189 -5.48 -31.58 -2.86
CA THR A 189 -5.78 -30.74 -4.02
C THR A 189 -4.94 -29.47 -4.03
N LEU A 190 -4.85 -28.79 -2.89
CA LEU A 190 -4.04 -27.58 -2.75
C LEU A 190 -2.55 -27.90 -2.98
N ARG A 191 -2.05 -28.99 -2.37
CA ARG A 191 -0.68 -29.48 -2.58
C ARG A 191 -0.40 -29.78 -4.05
N LYS A 192 -1.27 -30.53 -4.72
CA LYS A 192 -1.14 -30.88 -6.14
C LYS A 192 -1.18 -29.65 -7.03
N ARG A 193 -2.10 -28.71 -6.79
CA ARG A 193 -2.25 -27.48 -7.60
C ARG A 193 -1.05 -26.57 -7.45
N ILE A 194 -0.63 -26.26 -6.23
CA ILE A 194 0.51 -25.38 -6.00
C ILE A 194 1.80 -26.02 -6.51
N SER A 195 2.02 -27.31 -6.26
CA SER A 195 3.18 -28.02 -6.80
C SER A 195 3.21 -28.00 -8.33
N SER A 196 2.09 -28.33 -8.97
CA SER A 196 2.01 -28.42 -10.44
C SER A 196 2.00 -27.08 -11.15
N ARG A 197 1.52 -26.00 -10.53
CA ARG A 197 1.40 -24.67 -11.17
C ARG A 197 2.52 -23.70 -10.77
N LEU A 198 3.03 -23.80 -9.55
CA LEU A 198 3.95 -22.81 -8.97
C LEU A 198 5.36 -23.33 -8.69
N MET A 199 5.54 -24.64 -8.44
CA MET A 199 6.84 -25.24 -8.07
C MET A 199 7.55 -25.99 -9.21
N ARG A 200 7.08 -25.86 -10.46
CA ARG A 200 7.76 -26.46 -11.63
C ARG A 200 9.12 -25.78 -11.89
N GLN A 201 9.91 -26.36 -12.81
CA GLN A 201 11.18 -25.78 -13.28
C GLN A 201 11.04 -24.30 -13.66
N TYR A 202 9.93 -23.94 -14.32
CA TYR A 202 9.53 -22.55 -14.47
C TYR A 202 8.58 -22.14 -13.35
N GLN A 203 9.09 -21.36 -12.40
CA GLN A 203 8.30 -20.76 -11.32
C GLN A 203 7.76 -19.41 -11.81
N PRO A 204 6.44 -19.25 -12.03
CA PRO A 204 5.88 -17.96 -12.44
C PRO A 204 6.02 -16.88 -11.34
N HIS A 205 6.08 -17.32 -10.08
CA HIS A 205 6.19 -16.46 -8.90
C HIS A 205 7.27 -16.97 -7.93
N PRO A 206 8.57 -16.88 -8.30
CA PRO A 206 9.65 -17.50 -7.53
C PRO A 206 9.80 -16.90 -6.13
N LYS A 207 9.42 -15.61 -5.95
CA LYS A 207 9.43 -14.90 -4.67
C LYS A 207 8.67 -15.63 -3.55
N MET A 208 7.66 -16.44 -3.87
CA MET A 208 6.92 -17.24 -2.88
C MET A 208 7.79 -18.27 -2.16
N PHE A 209 8.83 -18.77 -2.83
CA PHE A 209 9.67 -19.86 -2.35
C PHE A 209 11.04 -19.36 -1.86
N TRP A 210 11.25 -18.05 -1.90
CA TRP A 210 12.45 -17.43 -1.33
C TRP A 210 12.30 -17.23 0.17
N LYS A 211 13.42 -17.39 0.86
CA LYS A 211 13.58 -17.06 2.28
C LYS A 211 13.97 -15.59 2.43
N ARG A 212 13.40 -14.97 3.45
CA ARG A 212 13.81 -13.65 3.93
C ARG A 212 14.98 -13.82 4.90
N CYS A 213 16.11 -13.18 4.60
CA CYS A 213 17.33 -13.23 5.41
C CYS A 213 17.77 -11.81 5.79
N LEU A 214 18.40 -11.64 6.96
CA LEU A 214 18.96 -10.37 7.43
C LEU A 214 20.46 -10.56 7.68
N GLU A 215 21.29 -9.79 6.99
CA GLU A 215 22.75 -9.80 7.18
C GLU A 215 23.32 -8.42 6.84
N LEU A 216 24.39 -8.00 7.53
CA LEU A 216 25.00 -6.68 7.35
C LEU A 216 23.99 -5.51 7.45
N GLY A 217 22.93 -5.68 8.25
CA GLY A 217 21.87 -4.69 8.45
C GLY A 217 20.87 -4.57 7.30
N TYR A 218 20.90 -5.42 6.27
CA TYR A 218 19.92 -5.40 5.18
C TYR A 218 19.21 -6.73 4.99
N TYR A 219 17.92 -6.63 4.67
CA TYR A 219 17.16 -7.80 4.25
C TYR A 219 17.44 -8.15 2.79
N PHE A 220 17.55 -9.45 2.51
CA PHE A 220 17.67 -9.98 1.16
C PHE A 220 16.88 -11.27 0.98
N TRP A 221 16.61 -11.61 -0.28
CA TRP A 221 15.98 -12.86 -0.68
C TRP A 221 17.02 -13.93 -0.99
N SER A 222 16.82 -15.13 -0.45
CA SER A 222 17.60 -16.33 -0.77
C SER A 222 16.70 -17.44 -1.31
N ASP A 223 17.11 -18.17 -2.35
CA ASP A 223 16.37 -19.33 -2.84
C ASP A 223 16.70 -20.65 -2.12
N GLN A 224 17.52 -20.61 -1.06
CA GLN A 224 17.90 -21.78 -0.26
C GLN A 224 16.78 -22.22 0.70
N SER A 225 15.60 -22.51 0.15
CA SER A 225 14.53 -23.15 0.90
C SER A 225 14.66 -24.66 0.85
N GLN A 226 14.63 -25.29 2.03
CA GLN A 226 14.54 -26.75 2.17
C GLN A 226 13.10 -27.21 2.39
N LEU A 227 12.14 -26.27 2.31
CA LEU A 227 10.73 -26.56 2.57
C LEU A 227 10.11 -27.29 1.39
N THR A 228 9.42 -28.38 1.72
CA THR A 228 8.57 -29.15 0.83
C THR A 228 7.16 -28.56 0.78
N ILE A 229 6.32 -29.00 -0.16
CA ILE A 229 4.93 -28.52 -0.23
C ILE A 229 4.13 -28.94 1.01
N GLU A 230 4.51 -30.05 1.64
CA GLU A 230 3.96 -30.56 2.88
C GLU A 230 4.21 -29.62 4.06
N ASP A 231 5.34 -28.92 4.07
CA ASP A 231 5.68 -27.93 5.10
C ASP A 231 4.84 -26.65 4.95
N TYR A 232 4.56 -26.25 3.70
CA TYR A 232 3.75 -25.07 3.39
C TYR A 232 2.25 -25.31 3.59
N ILE A 233 1.75 -26.52 3.35
CA ILE A 233 0.33 -26.83 3.38
C ILE A 233 0.07 -27.92 4.40
N ARG A 234 -0.46 -27.51 5.54
CA ARG A 234 -0.65 -28.36 6.73
C ARG A 234 -2.10 -28.36 7.17
N TYR A 235 -2.41 -29.23 8.11
CA TYR A 235 -3.70 -29.15 8.78
C TYR A 235 -3.66 -28.03 9.83
N LEU A 236 -4.82 -27.40 10.03
CA LEU A 236 -5.07 -26.50 11.14
C LEU A 236 -5.12 -27.31 12.45
N ASP A 237 -4.72 -26.68 13.55
CA ASP A 237 -4.74 -27.30 14.88
C ASP A 237 -6.16 -27.78 15.25
N ILE A 238 -6.23 -28.90 15.97
CA ILE A 238 -7.49 -29.51 16.40
C ILE A 238 -7.92 -28.86 17.72
N ILE A 239 -9.19 -28.49 17.79
CA ILE A 239 -9.84 -27.98 19.00
C ILE A 239 -10.43 -29.18 19.76
N PRO A 240 -10.12 -29.36 21.05
CA PRO A 240 -10.73 -30.43 21.84
C PRO A 240 -12.25 -30.22 21.91
N LEU A 241 -13.01 -31.25 21.52
CA LEU A 241 -14.47 -31.22 21.53
C LEU A 241 -14.99 -31.85 22.83
N ASN A 242 -15.82 -31.11 23.56
CA ASN A 242 -16.50 -31.60 24.76
C ASN A 242 -17.84 -32.22 24.33
N GLY A 243 -17.86 -33.49 23.91
CA GLY A 243 -19.08 -34.22 23.59
C GLY A 243 -19.02 -35.11 22.34
N VAL A 244 -20.20 -35.51 21.85
CA VAL A 244 -20.38 -36.43 20.69
C VAL A 244 -20.35 -35.69 19.34
N ASN A 245 -20.44 -34.36 19.34
CA ASN A 245 -20.48 -33.57 18.12
C ASN A 245 -19.11 -33.54 17.44
N TYR A 246 -19.08 -33.64 16.11
CA TYR A 246 -17.85 -33.60 15.30
C TYR A 246 -17.55 -32.24 14.67
N TYR A 247 -18.40 -31.23 14.91
CA TYR A 247 -18.24 -29.86 14.42
C TYR A 247 -17.88 -28.89 15.57
N ILE A 248 -17.12 -27.84 15.25
CA ILE A 248 -16.73 -26.76 16.17
C ILE A 248 -17.68 -25.57 16.07
N GLU A 249 -17.74 -24.77 17.13
CA GLU A 249 -18.43 -23.49 17.13
C GLU A 249 -17.59 -22.37 16.50
N GLU A 250 -18.25 -21.32 16.00
CA GLU A 250 -17.56 -20.17 15.41
C GLU A 250 -16.71 -19.41 16.45
N SER A 251 -17.16 -19.34 17.71
CA SER A 251 -16.42 -18.79 18.85
C SER A 251 -15.09 -19.51 19.08
N GLN A 252 -15.09 -20.85 18.98
CA GLN A 252 -13.90 -21.68 19.11
C GLN A 252 -12.93 -21.45 17.94
N LEU A 253 -13.44 -21.34 16.71
CA LEU A 253 -12.61 -20.98 15.56
C LEU A 253 -11.99 -19.58 15.71
N ARG A 254 -12.73 -18.60 16.24
CA ARG A 254 -12.21 -17.24 16.53
C ARG A 254 -11.08 -17.28 17.55
N ALA A 255 -11.23 -18.06 18.63
CA ALA A 255 -10.17 -18.23 19.63
C ALA A 255 -8.92 -18.89 19.02
N LEU A 256 -9.10 -19.92 18.18
CA LEU A 256 -7.99 -20.54 17.47
C LEU A 256 -7.30 -19.56 16.51
N LEU A 257 -8.05 -18.81 15.71
CA LEU A 257 -7.49 -17.82 14.78
C LEU A 257 -6.75 -16.70 15.51
N SER A 258 -7.28 -16.27 16.66
CA SER A 258 -6.63 -15.33 17.58
C SER A 258 -5.26 -15.85 18.03
N ALA A 259 -5.17 -17.12 18.42
CA ALA A 259 -3.94 -17.76 18.87
C ALA A 259 -2.90 -17.99 17.75
N ILE A 260 -3.34 -18.32 16.53
CA ILE A 260 -2.40 -18.53 15.41
C ILE A 260 -1.99 -17.22 14.74
N ASN A 261 -2.68 -16.10 14.98
CA ASN A 261 -2.53 -14.89 14.18
C ASN A 261 -1.06 -14.41 14.11
N ASN A 262 -0.41 -14.33 15.28
CA ASN A 262 0.98 -13.90 15.41
C ASN A 262 1.98 -15.07 15.37
N ARG A 263 1.56 -16.32 15.16
CA ARG A 263 2.47 -17.49 15.16
C ARG A 263 3.53 -17.39 14.05
N ASN A 264 4.74 -17.89 14.30
CA ASN A 264 5.78 -17.97 13.27
C ASN A 264 5.34 -18.76 12.04
N LEU A 265 5.87 -18.37 10.88
CA LEU A 265 5.77 -19.15 9.65
C LEU A 265 6.86 -20.25 9.64
N PRO A 266 6.77 -21.27 8.77
CA PRO A 266 7.79 -22.31 8.65
C PRO A 266 9.22 -21.77 8.46
N ALA A 267 10.20 -22.59 8.83
CA ALA A 267 11.63 -22.26 8.85
C ALA A 267 11.96 -21.00 9.67
N ASN A 268 11.58 -20.99 10.95
CA ASN A 268 11.84 -19.89 11.89
C ASN A 268 11.39 -18.52 11.34
N HIS A 269 10.17 -18.46 10.79
CA HIS A 269 9.57 -17.25 10.21
C HIS A 269 10.29 -16.68 8.97
N SER A 270 11.24 -17.41 8.37
CA SER A 270 11.93 -16.96 7.13
C SER A 270 11.11 -17.19 5.87
N SER A 271 10.12 -18.09 5.90
CA SER A 271 9.19 -18.30 4.78
C SER A 271 8.16 -17.17 4.69
N SER A 272 7.54 -17.02 3.51
CA SER A 272 6.62 -15.90 3.24
C SER A 272 5.13 -16.27 3.28
N TRP A 273 4.79 -17.56 3.39
CA TRP A 273 3.40 -18.01 3.39
C TRP A 273 3.26 -19.44 3.94
N GLU A 274 2.04 -19.81 4.31
CA GLU A 274 1.58 -21.19 4.52
C GLU A 274 0.05 -21.26 4.33
N VAL A 275 -0.49 -22.47 4.24
CA VAL A 275 -1.93 -22.74 4.19
C VAL A 275 -2.29 -23.80 5.20
N LEU A 276 -3.28 -23.51 6.04
CA LEU A 276 -3.79 -24.42 7.06
C LEU A 276 -5.20 -24.86 6.69
N VAL A 277 -5.43 -26.17 6.55
CA VAL A 277 -6.72 -26.76 6.20
C VAL A 277 -7.38 -27.34 7.45
N GLY A 278 -8.59 -26.88 7.78
CA GLY A 278 -9.38 -27.36 8.90
C GLY A 278 -9.89 -28.78 8.71
N ARG A 279 -9.73 -29.62 9.74
CA ARG A 279 -10.33 -30.97 9.80
C ARG A 279 -11.73 -30.96 10.39
N GLN A 280 -11.97 -30.04 11.33
CA GLN A 280 -13.24 -29.90 12.04
C GLN A 280 -14.11 -28.85 11.32
N PRO A 281 -15.28 -29.24 10.79
CA PRO A 281 -16.18 -28.30 10.15
C PRO A 281 -16.94 -27.45 11.17
N LEU A 282 -17.51 -26.34 10.69
CA LEU A 282 -18.52 -25.56 11.40
C LEU A 282 -19.89 -25.90 10.82
N LEU A 283 -20.91 -26.01 11.67
CA LEU A 283 -22.29 -26.23 11.22
C LEU A 283 -22.98 -24.89 10.94
N ASN A 284 -23.26 -24.63 9.67
CA ASN A 284 -24.19 -23.57 9.28
C ASN A 284 -25.62 -24.09 9.38
N LYS A 285 -26.26 -23.87 10.53
CA LYS A 285 -27.62 -24.33 10.85
C LYS A 285 -28.68 -23.83 9.86
N ARG A 286 -28.47 -22.65 9.25
CA ARG A 286 -29.45 -22.02 8.36
C ARG A 286 -29.60 -22.79 7.05
N ASN A 287 -28.49 -23.23 6.49
CA ASN A 287 -28.45 -23.90 5.18
C ASN A 287 -28.21 -25.41 5.30
N GLN A 288 -28.07 -25.94 6.53
CA GLN A 288 -27.70 -27.33 6.79
C GLN A 288 -26.41 -27.74 6.05
N MET A 289 -25.41 -26.86 6.10
CA MET A 289 -24.11 -27.05 5.45
C MET A 289 -23.00 -27.14 6.50
N LEU A 290 -22.06 -28.05 6.29
CA LEU A 290 -20.78 -28.10 6.97
C LEU A 290 -19.76 -27.22 6.25
N GLN A 291 -19.11 -26.33 6.99
CA GLN A 291 -18.14 -25.38 6.47
C GLN A 291 -16.74 -25.75 6.95
N TYR A 292 -15.86 -26.16 6.03
CA TYR A 292 -14.47 -26.49 6.34
C TYR A 292 -13.59 -25.25 6.17
N PRO A 293 -12.95 -24.75 7.24
CA PRO A 293 -12.14 -23.54 7.16
C PRO A 293 -10.79 -23.81 6.48
N ILE A 294 -10.35 -22.86 5.67
CA ILE A 294 -9.04 -22.80 5.04
C ILE A 294 -8.42 -21.45 5.41
N VAL A 295 -7.23 -21.48 6.00
CA VAL A 295 -6.51 -20.28 6.44
C VAL A 295 -5.26 -20.11 5.60
N PHE A 296 -5.22 -19.09 4.76
CA PHE A 296 -4.01 -18.66 4.06
C PHE A 296 -3.30 -17.64 4.94
N ARG A 297 -2.08 -17.96 5.37
CA ARG A 297 -1.25 -17.07 6.17
C ARG A 297 -0.11 -16.57 5.29
N VAL A 298 0.02 -15.26 5.13
CA VAL A 298 0.98 -14.66 4.21
C VAL A 298 1.69 -13.49 4.87
N HIS A 299 3.01 -13.45 4.77
CA HIS A 299 3.79 -12.31 5.21
C HIS A 299 3.65 -11.14 4.23
N HIS A 300 3.40 -9.94 4.74
CA HIS A 300 3.05 -8.75 3.93
C HIS A 300 4.23 -8.27 3.04
N SER A 301 5.47 -8.69 3.32
CA SER A 301 6.61 -8.48 2.40
C SER A 301 6.47 -9.24 1.07
N LEU A 302 5.56 -10.21 0.95
CA LEU A 302 5.32 -10.93 -0.30
C LEU A 302 4.63 -10.03 -1.34
N GLY A 303 3.63 -9.26 -0.92
CA GLY A 303 2.91 -8.33 -1.78
C GLY A 303 1.71 -7.70 -1.08
N ASP A 304 1.07 -6.76 -1.77
CA ASP A 304 -0.10 -6.07 -1.24
C ASP A 304 -1.40 -6.88 -1.41
N GLY A 305 -2.48 -6.45 -0.77
CA GLY A 305 -3.74 -7.20 -0.76
C GLY A 305 -4.33 -7.52 -2.13
N VAL A 306 -4.10 -6.68 -3.16
CA VAL A 306 -4.58 -6.97 -4.52
C VAL A 306 -3.70 -8.02 -5.20
N ALA A 307 -2.37 -7.91 -5.06
CA ALA A 307 -1.44 -8.92 -5.57
C ALA A 307 -1.69 -10.29 -4.92
N LEU A 308 -1.95 -10.31 -3.61
CA LEU A 308 -2.28 -11.53 -2.88
C LEU A 308 -3.65 -12.11 -3.28
N MET A 309 -4.67 -11.27 -3.44
CA MET A 309 -5.97 -11.72 -3.94
C MET A 309 -5.85 -12.32 -5.35
N ARG A 310 -5.11 -11.66 -6.25
CA ARG A 310 -4.82 -12.21 -7.58
C ARG A 310 -4.05 -13.52 -7.51
N LEU A 311 -3.07 -13.64 -6.62
CA LEU A 311 -2.34 -14.89 -6.42
C LEU A 311 -3.30 -16.01 -6.02
N LEU A 312 -4.17 -15.78 -5.03
CA LEU A 312 -5.16 -16.78 -4.62
C LEU A 312 -6.07 -17.20 -5.79
N LEU A 313 -6.58 -16.23 -6.53
CA LEU A 313 -7.51 -16.49 -7.64
C LEU A 313 -6.85 -17.14 -8.86
N GLU A 314 -5.66 -16.70 -9.27
CA GLU A 314 -4.98 -17.20 -10.47
C GLU A 314 -4.28 -18.55 -10.22
N SER A 315 -3.75 -18.77 -9.00
CA SER A 315 -2.98 -19.99 -8.71
C SER A 315 -3.83 -21.14 -8.19
N ILE A 316 -4.80 -20.87 -7.32
CA ILE A 316 -5.55 -21.92 -6.60
C ILE A 316 -6.88 -22.24 -7.28
N ALA A 317 -7.60 -21.23 -7.78
CA ALA A 317 -8.92 -21.45 -8.36
C ALA A 317 -8.89 -22.29 -9.65
N ASP A 318 -10.05 -22.88 -9.96
CA ASP A 318 -10.36 -23.47 -11.26
C ASP A 318 -10.31 -22.38 -12.35
N LYS A 319 -9.87 -22.74 -13.56
CA LYS A 319 -9.49 -21.80 -14.64
C LYS A 319 -10.64 -20.89 -15.14
N GLU A 320 -11.86 -21.06 -14.63
CA GLU A 320 -13.07 -20.34 -15.05
C GLU A 320 -13.28 -19.00 -14.33
N LEU A 321 -12.28 -18.13 -14.33
CA LEU A 321 -12.51 -16.73 -13.96
C LEU A 321 -12.74 -15.92 -15.25
N PRO A 322 -13.94 -15.36 -15.49
CA PRO A 322 -14.22 -14.63 -16.72
C PRO A 322 -13.26 -13.46 -16.92
N THR A 323 -12.96 -13.20 -18.18
CA THR A 323 -12.12 -12.10 -18.71
C THR A 323 -12.42 -10.71 -18.14
N ARG A 324 -13.60 -10.50 -17.53
CA ARG A 324 -13.97 -9.28 -16.79
C ARG A 324 -13.02 -8.96 -15.63
N TRP A 325 -12.31 -9.95 -15.08
CA TRP A 325 -11.31 -9.77 -14.01
C TRP A 325 -9.97 -9.16 -14.49
N LYS A 326 -9.60 -9.31 -15.78
CA LYS A 326 -8.48 -8.55 -16.36
C LYS A 326 -8.72 -7.02 -16.30
N HIS A 327 -9.98 -6.59 -16.11
CA HIS A 327 -10.37 -5.19 -15.91
C HIS A 327 -10.35 -4.70 -14.46
N LEU A 328 -9.92 -5.50 -13.48
CA LEU A 328 -9.61 -4.97 -12.13
C LEU A 328 -8.42 -4.01 -12.13
N SER A 329 -7.52 -4.15 -13.12
CA SER A 329 -6.54 -3.12 -13.49
C SER A 329 -7.19 -1.74 -13.77
N LYS A 330 -8.48 -1.71 -14.16
CA LYS A 330 -9.29 -0.51 -14.36
C LYS A 330 -10.23 -0.18 -13.18
N LEU A 331 -10.22 -0.94 -12.08
CA LEU A 331 -11.15 -0.68 -10.98
C LEU A 331 -10.81 0.67 -10.34
N LYS A 332 -11.72 1.60 -10.61
CA LYS A 332 -11.67 3.04 -10.37
C LYS A 332 -11.52 3.45 -8.89
N LEU A 333 -11.55 2.53 -7.93
CA LEU A 333 -11.90 2.89 -6.55
C LEU A 333 -10.75 3.36 -5.64
N LEU A 334 -9.48 3.11 -5.96
CA LEU A 334 -8.35 3.55 -5.11
C LEU A 334 -7.09 3.94 -5.89
N ASN A 335 -7.19 4.20 -7.20
CA ASN A 335 -6.07 4.70 -7.98
C ASN A 335 -6.01 6.23 -7.91
N ILE A 336 -4.92 6.82 -7.41
CA ILE A 336 -4.74 8.28 -7.33
C ILE A 336 -4.98 8.96 -8.68
N ASN A 337 -4.55 8.35 -9.78
CA ASN A 337 -4.77 8.92 -11.12
C ASN A 337 -6.25 9.03 -11.46
N TYR A 338 -7.09 8.10 -10.98
CA TYR A 338 -8.55 8.20 -11.12
C TYR A 338 -9.18 9.16 -10.11
N ILE A 339 -8.67 9.19 -8.87
CA ILE A 339 -9.11 10.11 -7.81
C ILE A 339 -8.99 11.57 -8.28
N LEU A 340 -7.91 11.92 -8.98
CA LEU A 340 -7.68 13.26 -9.51
C LEU A 340 -8.48 13.54 -10.79
N LYS A 341 -8.73 12.53 -11.64
CA LYS A 341 -9.48 12.69 -12.91
C LYS A 341 -10.97 13.00 -12.70
N GLN A 342 -11.54 12.67 -11.55
CA GLN A 342 -12.93 13.03 -11.22
C GLN A 342 -13.15 14.55 -10.98
N ASN A 343 -12.09 15.31 -10.68
CA ASN A 343 -12.19 16.76 -10.45
C ASN A 343 -12.02 17.60 -11.73
N THR A 344 -11.67 16.98 -12.85
CA THR A 344 -11.59 17.67 -14.16
C THR A 344 -12.84 17.36 -14.96
N LYS A 345 -13.75 18.34 -15.12
CA LYS A 345 -14.87 18.24 -16.07
C LYS A 345 -14.30 18.03 -17.49
N ASP A 346 -14.70 16.95 -18.15
CA ASP A 346 -14.31 16.61 -19.52
C ASP A 346 -14.89 17.65 -20.52
N TYR A 347 -14.04 18.46 -21.14
CA TYR A 347 -14.36 19.09 -22.43
C TYR A 347 -14.00 18.09 -23.54
N ARG A 348 -15.01 17.39 -24.08
CA ARG A 348 -14.84 16.58 -25.29
C ARG A 348 -14.81 17.48 -26.52
N ILE A 349 -13.61 17.77 -27.02
CA ILE A 349 -13.42 18.37 -28.34
C ILE A 349 -13.37 17.23 -29.37
N TYR A 350 -14.35 17.19 -30.26
CA TYR A 350 -14.35 16.32 -31.44
C TYR A 350 -13.30 16.83 -32.44
N ARG A 351 -12.39 15.98 -32.92
CA ARG A 351 -11.52 16.28 -34.07
C ARG A 351 -11.73 15.25 -35.19
N PRO A 352 -11.85 15.68 -36.46
CA PRO A 352 -12.00 14.76 -37.58
C PRO A 352 -10.68 14.06 -37.87
N LYS A 353 -10.77 12.80 -38.33
CA LYS A 353 -9.62 11.97 -38.73
C LYS A 353 -9.06 12.50 -40.05
N LEU A 354 -7.79 12.90 -40.07
CA LEU A 354 -7.03 13.08 -41.32
C LEU A 354 -5.92 12.02 -41.43
N TYR A 355 -5.81 11.48 -42.64
CA TYR A 355 -4.91 10.40 -43.05
C TYR A 355 -3.45 10.86 -43.14
N PHE A 356 -2.72 10.85 -42.03
CA PHE A 356 -1.25 10.91 -42.03
C PHE A 356 -0.67 9.86 -41.09
N THR A 357 -0.61 8.62 -41.57
CA THR A 357 -0.10 7.47 -40.78
C THR A 357 1.18 6.92 -41.38
N ARG A 358 2.32 7.40 -40.86
CA ARG A 358 3.56 6.60 -40.63
C ARG A 358 4.61 7.38 -39.82
N LEU A 359 4.74 8.71 -40.00
CA LEU A 359 5.67 9.53 -39.19
C LEU A 359 5.11 9.93 -37.81
N VAL A 360 3.79 10.15 -37.70
CA VAL A 360 3.13 10.64 -36.47
C VAL A 360 3.11 9.60 -35.34
N LYS A 361 3.38 8.30 -35.62
CA LYS A 361 3.42 7.25 -34.58
C LYS A 361 4.62 7.34 -33.63
N ARG A 362 5.63 8.17 -33.92
CA ARG A 362 6.78 8.42 -33.03
C ARG A 362 6.61 9.63 -32.12
N LEU A 363 5.68 10.53 -32.41
CA LEU A 363 5.41 11.68 -31.55
C LEU A 363 4.32 11.30 -30.53
N PRO A 364 4.52 11.58 -29.23
CA PRO A 364 3.49 11.33 -28.22
C PRO A 364 2.22 12.11 -28.57
N SER A 365 1.05 11.50 -28.37
CA SER A 365 -0.23 12.17 -28.60
C SER A 365 -0.34 13.41 -27.70
N ILE A 366 -1.14 14.41 -28.10
CA ILE A 366 -1.45 15.58 -27.25
C ILE A 366 -1.97 15.13 -25.88
N SER A 367 -2.74 14.04 -25.82
CA SER A 367 -3.18 13.42 -24.55
C SER A 367 -2.02 12.96 -23.69
N ASP A 368 -0.99 12.39 -24.31
CA ASP A 368 0.16 11.80 -23.62
C ASP A 368 1.08 12.92 -23.12
N ILE A 369 1.22 14.00 -23.89
CA ILE A 369 1.93 15.21 -23.47
C ILE A 369 1.21 15.85 -22.28
N VAL A 370 -0.11 16.00 -22.33
CA VAL A 370 -0.90 16.52 -21.19
C VAL A 370 -0.72 15.63 -19.96
N GLU A 371 -0.75 14.31 -20.12
CA GLU A 371 -0.52 13.36 -19.02
C GLU A 371 0.90 13.48 -18.45
N GLN A 372 1.92 13.61 -19.29
CA GLN A 372 3.31 13.82 -18.87
C GLN A 372 3.48 15.13 -18.10
N VAL A 373 2.90 16.23 -18.60
CA VAL A 373 2.91 17.53 -17.91
C VAL A 373 2.20 17.44 -16.56
N GLN A 374 1.04 16.79 -16.50
CA GLN A 374 0.33 16.57 -15.23
C GLN A 374 1.15 15.72 -14.26
N ARG A 375 1.83 14.68 -14.74
CA ARG A 375 2.72 13.85 -13.93
C ARG A 375 3.89 14.65 -13.38
N LEU A 376 4.53 15.47 -14.22
CA LEU A 376 5.62 16.35 -13.79
C LEU A 376 5.15 17.37 -12.76
N LYS A 377 4.00 18.01 -12.98
CA LYS A 377 3.38 18.93 -12.02
C LYS A 377 3.18 18.27 -10.65
N ARG A 378 2.69 17.03 -10.63
CA ARG A 378 2.52 16.28 -9.36
C ARG A 378 3.83 15.97 -8.69
N ILE A 379 4.86 15.59 -9.45
CA ILE A 379 6.21 15.34 -8.91
C ILE A 379 6.75 16.62 -8.26
N VAL A 380 6.71 17.74 -8.98
CA VAL A 380 7.19 19.04 -8.47
C VAL A 380 6.39 19.45 -7.24
N LEU A 381 5.06 19.31 -7.26
CA LEU A 381 4.22 19.62 -6.11
C LEU A 381 4.53 18.72 -4.91
N THR A 382 4.76 17.43 -5.13
CA THR A 382 5.12 16.46 -4.09
C THR A 382 6.42 16.88 -3.40
N ILE A 383 7.46 17.22 -4.18
CA ILE A 383 8.75 17.69 -3.67
C ILE A 383 8.57 18.99 -2.87
N TYR A 384 7.77 19.92 -3.39
CA TYR A 384 7.48 21.19 -2.73
C TYR A 384 6.76 21.01 -1.38
N THR A 385 5.80 20.09 -1.30
CA THR A 385 4.99 19.86 -0.08
C THR A 385 5.62 18.90 0.92
N ALA A 386 6.63 18.12 0.53
CA ALA A 386 7.21 17.07 1.37
C ALA A 386 7.78 17.58 2.71
N PRO A 387 8.52 18.71 2.78
CA PRO A 387 9.06 19.20 4.06
C PRO A 387 7.97 19.56 5.08
N ALA A 388 6.91 20.24 4.61
CA ALA A 388 5.75 20.55 5.45
C ALA A 388 5.08 19.28 5.98
N PHE A 389 4.90 18.27 5.12
CA PHE A 389 4.36 16.97 5.51
C PHE A 389 5.20 16.31 6.63
N PHE A 390 6.53 16.29 6.52
CA PHE A 390 7.39 15.68 7.54
C PHE A 390 7.28 16.41 8.88
N LEU A 391 7.23 17.75 8.86
CA LEU A 391 7.06 18.54 10.08
C LEU A 391 5.67 18.36 10.68
N ASP A 392 4.62 18.26 9.86
CA ASP A 392 3.25 17.98 10.31
C ASP A 392 3.16 16.58 10.95
N VAL A 393 3.80 15.57 10.36
CA VAL A 393 3.88 14.22 10.93
C VAL A 393 4.65 14.22 12.24
N PHE A 394 5.80 14.91 12.31
CA PHE A 394 6.62 15.00 13.52
C PHE A 394 5.93 15.76 14.65
N ARG A 395 5.13 16.78 14.33
CA ARG A 395 4.35 17.56 15.31
C ARG A 395 3.03 16.91 15.69
N ARG A 396 2.63 15.83 15.03
CA ARG A 396 1.35 15.16 15.28
C ARG A 396 1.40 14.56 16.68
N LYS A 397 0.45 14.96 17.53
CA LYS A 397 0.29 14.34 18.84
C LYS A 397 -0.17 12.90 18.67
N VAL A 398 0.39 12.02 19.49
CA VAL A 398 -0.11 10.65 19.65
C VAL A 398 -1.56 10.72 20.11
N ASP A 399 -2.44 9.94 19.47
CA ASP A 399 -3.83 9.86 19.90
C ASP A 399 -3.89 9.33 21.34
N ASN A 400 -4.72 9.94 22.18
CA ASN A 400 -4.96 9.46 23.55
C ASN A 400 -6.37 8.89 23.64
N ASN A 401 -6.50 7.56 23.62
CA ASN A 401 -7.76 6.85 23.76
C ASN A 401 -7.53 5.38 24.17
N CYS A 402 -8.58 4.70 24.63
CA CYS A 402 -8.48 3.34 25.17
C CYS A 402 -8.18 2.23 24.15
N ILE A 403 -8.21 2.53 22.84
CA ILE A 403 -7.80 1.58 21.79
C ILE A 403 -6.47 1.94 21.12
N HIS A 404 -5.72 2.85 21.72
CA HIS A 404 -4.36 3.20 21.34
C HIS A 404 -3.37 2.66 22.39
N SER A 405 -2.29 2.03 21.95
CA SER A 405 -1.23 1.55 22.84
C SER A 405 0.15 1.86 22.26
N THR A 406 1.10 2.20 23.15
CA THR A 406 2.51 2.37 22.80
C THR A 406 3.24 1.04 22.68
N GLU A 407 2.76 0.01 23.40
CA GLU A 407 3.35 -1.34 23.41
C GLU A 407 2.28 -2.39 23.12
N MET A 408 2.60 -3.31 22.22
CA MET A 408 1.73 -4.40 21.80
C MET A 408 2.11 -5.70 22.52
N THR A 409 1.12 -6.57 22.72
CA THR A 409 1.32 -7.92 23.24
C THR A 409 1.43 -8.94 22.11
N ASP A 410 1.93 -10.13 22.41
CA ASP A 410 1.98 -11.24 21.44
C ASP A 410 0.57 -11.84 21.16
N LYS A 411 -0.41 -11.52 22.02
CA LYS A 411 -1.77 -12.06 21.96
C LYS A 411 -2.67 -11.13 21.16
N LYS A 412 -3.31 -11.67 20.13
CA LYS A 412 -4.25 -10.94 19.27
C LYS A 412 -5.66 -11.46 19.49
N ILE A 413 -6.63 -10.59 19.27
CA ILE A 413 -8.06 -10.89 19.26
C ILE A 413 -8.57 -10.70 17.84
N VAL A 414 -9.26 -11.71 17.32
CA VAL A 414 -9.83 -11.71 15.97
C VAL A 414 -11.33 -11.98 16.05
N SER A 415 -12.11 -11.18 15.34
CA SER A 415 -13.54 -11.43 15.11
C SER A 415 -13.92 -11.04 13.68
N TRP A 416 -14.98 -11.64 13.16
CA TRP A 416 -15.49 -11.32 11.83
C TRP A 416 -17.00 -11.49 11.76
N ILE A 417 -17.59 -10.88 10.74
CA ILE A 417 -18.99 -11.02 10.40
C ILE A 417 -19.10 -11.21 8.89
N HIS A 418 -19.77 -12.30 8.51
CA HIS A 418 -20.20 -12.52 7.14
C HIS A 418 -21.66 -12.10 6.96
N GLU A 419 -21.93 -11.20 6.01
CA GLU A 419 -23.28 -10.69 5.77
C GLU A 419 -24.31 -11.80 5.54
N GLU A 420 -23.91 -12.89 4.87
CA GLU A 420 -24.75 -14.06 4.62
C GLU A 420 -25.35 -14.68 5.88
N ASN A 421 -24.62 -14.64 6.99
CA ASN A 421 -25.04 -15.26 8.24
C ASN A 421 -26.06 -14.40 9.00
N ILE A 422 -26.14 -13.10 8.71
CA ILE A 422 -27.00 -12.14 9.43
C ILE A 422 -28.19 -11.67 8.58
N GLN A 423 -28.08 -11.73 7.25
CA GLN A 423 -29.09 -11.20 6.34
C GLN A 423 -30.37 -12.04 6.34
N THR A 424 -31.52 -11.48 6.73
CA THR A 424 -32.83 -12.10 6.48
C THR A 424 -33.21 -11.97 4.99
N SER A 425 -34.04 -12.87 4.46
CA SER A 425 -34.32 -13.01 3.01
C SER A 425 -34.80 -11.74 2.31
N ASN A 426 -35.32 -10.76 3.06
CA ASN A 426 -35.92 -9.53 2.56
C ASN A 426 -35.12 -8.25 2.86
N GLU A 427 -33.99 -8.34 3.55
CA GLU A 427 -33.18 -7.16 3.89
C GLU A 427 -32.24 -6.75 2.75
N ALA A 428 -32.15 -5.43 2.50
CA ALA A 428 -31.20 -4.88 1.54
C ALA A 428 -29.75 -5.17 1.99
N THR A 429 -28.89 -5.52 1.03
CA THR A 429 -27.47 -5.75 1.35
C THR A 429 -26.82 -4.45 1.85
N MET A 430 -25.84 -4.56 2.75
CA MET A 430 -25.03 -3.45 3.24
C MET A 430 -24.36 -2.69 2.09
N ILE A 431 -23.95 -3.42 1.04
CA ILE A 431 -23.41 -2.83 -0.18
C ILE A 431 -24.46 -1.96 -0.88
N ASP A 432 -25.70 -2.43 -0.96
CA ASP A 432 -26.79 -1.67 -1.57
C ASP A 432 -27.16 -0.46 -0.75
N ILE A 433 -27.19 -0.56 0.59
CA ILE A 433 -27.37 0.58 1.49
C ILE A 433 -26.31 1.65 1.18
N ILE A 434 -25.02 1.29 1.21
CA ILE A 434 -23.92 2.23 0.94
C ILE A 434 -24.03 2.82 -0.46
N LYS A 435 -24.37 2.02 -1.48
CA LYS A 435 -24.57 2.51 -2.85
C LYS A 435 -25.75 3.48 -2.94
N ARG A 436 -26.86 3.24 -2.24
CA ARG A 436 -28.02 4.13 -2.19
C ARG A 436 -27.65 5.45 -1.51
N THR A 437 -26.96 5.41 -0.37
CA THR A 437 -26.45 6.61 0.32
C THR A 437 -25.62 7.48 -0.63
N LYS A 438 -24.71 6.85 -1.39
CA LYS A 438 -23.86 7.55 -2.35
C LYS A 438 -24.63 8.21 -3.50
N ARG A 439 -25.73 7.61 -3.95
CA ARG A 439 -26.58 8.21 -5.00
C ARG A 439 -27.28 9.47 -4.47
N ARG A 440 -27.66 9.48 -3.19
CA ARG A 440 -28.33 10.62 -2.54
C ARG A 440 -27.36 11.74 -2.15
N LEU A 441 -26.10 11.40 -1.86
CA LEU A 441 -25.04 12.38 -1.52
C LEU A 441 -23.92 12.36 -2.58
N PRO A 442 -24.08 13.09 -3.70
CA PRO A 442 -23.08 13.14 -4.76
C PRO A 442 -21.68 13.50 -4.25
N GLY A 443 -20.67 12.83 -4.80
CA GLY A 443 -19.27 13.02 -4.42
C GLY A 443 -18.82 12.23 -3.17
N THR A 444 -19.72 11.57 -2.45
CA THR A 444 -19.36 10.62 -1.37
C THR A 444 -18.81 9.31 -1.93
N ARG A 445 -17.84 8.72 -1.22
CA ARG A 445 -17.22 7.44 -1.54
C ARG A 445 -17.76 6.33 -0.66
N PHE A 446 -17.42 5.09 -1.01
CA PHE A 446 -17.83 3.90 -0.24
C PHE A 446 -17.24 3.97 1.17
N SER A 447 -15.94 4.28 1.27
CA SER A 447 -15.26 4.42 2.56
C SER A 447 -15.83 5.55 3.42
N ASP A 448 -16.29 6.66 2.84
CA ASP A 448 -16.86 7.77 3.63
C ASP A 448 -18.09 7.31 4.43
N VAL A 449 -19.01 6.59 3.76
CA VAL A 449 -20.23 6.06 4.40
C VAL A 449 -19.91 5.00 5.44
N PHE A 450 -18.99 4.07 5.11
CA PHE A 450 -18.56 3.03 6.04
C PHE A 450 -17.87 3.60 7.29
N LEU A 451 -16.98 4.58 7.09
CA LEU A 451 -16.29 5.28 8.18
C LEU A 451 -17.26 6.03 9.10
N THR A 452 -18.33 6.62 8.55
CA THR A 452 -19.39 7.23 9.37
C THR A 452 -20.10 6.19 10.24
N ALA A 453 -20.38 4.99 9.70
CA ALA A 453 -21.00 3.93 10.50
C ALA A 453 -20.05 3.39 11.58
N LEU A 454 -18.77 3.19 11.23
CA LEU A 454 -17.74 2.76 12.18
C LEU A 454 -17.50 3.80 13.28
N SER A 455 -17.53 5.10 12.93
CA SER A 455 -17.43 6.21 13.88
C SER A 455 -18.51 6.12 14.97
N ALA A 456 -19.76 5.82 14.60
CA ALA A 456 -20.85 5.60 15.56
C ALA A 456 -20.55 4.44 16.53
N SER A 457 -20.09 3.31 15.98
CA SER A 457 -19.81 2.13 16.77
C SER A 457 -18.63 2.31 17.71
N LEU A 458 -17.61 3.04 17.27
CA LEU A 458 -16.46 3.39 18.10
C LEU A 458 -16.83 4.38 19.18
N GLU A 459 -17.71 5.36 18.89
CA GLU A 459 -18.23 6.27 19.90
C GLU A 459 -18.92 5.49 21.03
N GLN A 460 -19.83 4.58 20.70
CA GLN A 460 -20.49 3.72 21.69
C GLN A 460 -19.45 2.93 22.51
N TYR A 461 -18.46 2.32 21.84
CA TYR A 461 -17.41 1.57 22.52
C TYR A 461 -16.58 2.46 23.47
N PHE A 462 -16.18 3.65 23.03
CA PHE A 462 -15.44 4.60 23.86
C PHE A 462 -16.25 5.07 25.07
N SER A 463 -17.53 5.36 24.88
CA SER A 463 -18.43 5.81 25.93
C SER A 463 -18.67 4.76 27.01
N THR A 464 -18.51 3.46 26.70
CA THR A 464 -18.54 2.39 27.73
C THR A 464 -17.27 2.26 28.56
N ARG A 465 -16.14 2.83 28.10
CA ARG A 465 -14.81 2.61 28.69
C ARG A 465 -14.13 3.87 29.22
N SER A 466 -14.64 5.04 28.85
CA SER A 466 -14.08 6.34 29.23
C SER A 466 -15.21 7.30 29.51
N GLU A 467 -15.10 8.07 30.60
CA GLU A 467 -16.01 9.19 30.90
C GLU A 467 -15.97 10.27 29.81
N HIS A 468 -14.84 10.37 29.08
CA HIS A 468 -14.65 11.32 28.00
C HIS A 468 -14.20 10.59 26.74
N PRO A 469 -15.13 10.21 25.85
CA PRO A 469 -14.77 9.63 24.56
C PRO A 469 -13.97 10.64 23.72
N PRO A 470 -12.98 10.19 22.94
CA PRO A 470 -12.19 11.08 22.09
C PRO A 470 -13.08 11.70 21.01
N LYS A 471 -12.94 13.00 20.75
CA LYS A 471 -13.70 13.68 19.68
C LYS A 471 -13.31 13.23 18.27
N SER A 472 -12.09 12.72 18.11
CA SER A 472 -11.56 12.23 16.85
C SER A 472 -10.40 11.28 17.09
N ILE A 473 -10.18 10.36 16.15
CA ILE A 473 -9.02 9.47 16.13
C ILE A 473 -8.29 9.55 14.80
N THR A 474 -7.03 9.14 14.76
CA THR A 474 -6.22 9.01 13.56
C THR A 474 -6.32 7.60 12.99
N VAL A 475 -6.75 7.50 11.73
CA VAL A 475 -6.96 6.26 10.99
C VAL A 475 -5.99 6.15 9.81
N VAL A 476 -5.34 5.00 9.67
CA VAL A 476 -4.50 4.66 8.52
C VAL A 476 -5.37 4.15 7.39
N LEU A 477 -5.31 4.80 6.24
CA LEU A 477 -6.00 4.39 5.02
C LEU A 477 -4.97 4.02 3.94
N PRO A 478 -4.93 2.77 3.48
CA PRO A 478 -4.12 2.36 2.36
C PRO A 478 -4.77 2.74 1.02
N ALA A 479 -3.94 3.18 0.08
CA ALA A 479 -4.35 3.40 -1.31
C ALA A 479 -3.29 2.82 -2.26
N ARG A 480 -3.75 2.27 -3.39
CA ARG A 480 -2.86 1.74 -4.42
C ARG A 480 -2.40 2.89 -5.33
N ILE A 481 -1.09 3.02 -5.52
CA ILE A 481 -0.52 4.12 -6.31
C ILE A 481 -0.36 3.73 -7.77
N GLU A 482 0.15 2.53 -8.01
CA GLU A 482 0.42 2.04 -9.36
C GLU A 482 -0.70 1.15 -9.89
N GLN A 483 -0.92 1.22 -11.21
CA GLN A 483 -1.81 0.28 -11.88
C GLN A 483 -1.23 -1.12 -11.83
N GLU A 484 -2.14 -2.09 -11.72
CA GLU A 484 -1.79 -3.50 -11.70
C GLU A 484 -1.38 -3.95 -13.11
N PRO A 485 -0.20 -4.57 -13.28
CA PRO A 485 0.26 -5.06 -14.57
C PRO A 485 -0.58 -6.26 -15.03
N PRO A 486 -0.65 -6.52 -16.34
CA PRO A 486 -1.44 -7.64 -16.86
C PRO A 486 -0.96 -8.99 -16.29
N HIS A 487 0.36 -9.16 -16.15
CA HIS A 487 0.96 -10.31 -15.49
C HIS A 487 1.08 -10.05 -14.00
N LEU A 488 0.65 -11.01 -13.18
CA LEU A 488 0.76 -10.94 -11.73
C LEU A 488 2.23 -10.76 -11.31
N LYS A 489 2.50 -9.72 -10.52
CA LYS A 489 3.79 -9.49 -9.85
C LYS A 489 3.57 -9.35 -8.35
N LEU A 490 4.26 -10.16 -7.56
CA LEU A 490 4.20 -10.12 -6.10
C LEU A 490 5.04 -8.95 -5.56
N GLN A 491 4.45 -7.76 -5.60
CA GLN A 491 5.07 -6.50 -5.17
C GLN A 491 4.09 -5.69 -4.33
N ASN A 492 4.61 -4.93 -3.39
CA ASN A 492 3.86 -3.93 -2.65
C ASN A 492 3.83 -2.61 -3.44
N ARG A 493 2.67 -2.23 -3.97
CA ARG A 493 2.47 -1.00 -4.76
C ARG A 493 1.45 -0.05 -4.16
N PHE A 494 1.30 -0.14 -2.84
CA PHE A 494 0.40 0.70 -2.06
C PHE A 494 1.20 1.75 -1.29
N SER A 495 0.47 2.76 -0.84
CA SER A 495 0.90 3.75 0.13
C SER A 495 -0.16 3.85 1.20
N VAL A 496 0.18 4.48 2.33
CA VAL A 496 -0.77 4.77 3.39
C VAL A 496 -0.85 6.26 3.64
N ALA A 497 -1.98 6.73 4.14
CA ALA A 497 -2.13 8.09 4.61
C ALA A 497 -2.93 8.11 5.92
N LEU A 498 -2.72 9.17 6.71
CA LEU A 498 -3.32 9.34 8.02
C LEU A 498 -4.51 10.28 7.93
N GLN A 499 -5.71 9.74 8.08
CA GLN A 499 -6.95 10.50 8.10
C GLN A 499 -7.43 10.73 9.53
N THR A 500 -7.87 11.94 9.86
CA THR A 500 -8.67 12.17 11.07
C THR A 500 -10.10 11.68 10.86
N LEU A 501 -10.56 10.77 11.73
CA LEU A 501 -11.94 10.29 11.78
C LEU A 501 -12.64 10.99 12.96
N PRO A 502 -13.65 11.84 12.72
CA PRO A 502 -14.50 12.34 13.81
C PRO A 502 -15.25 11.17 14.46
N ILE A 503 -15.38 11.21 15.78
CA ILE A 503 -16.11 10.21 16.57
C ILE A 503 -17.39 10.89 17.06
N GLU A 504 -18.52 10.46 16.51
CA GLU A 504 -19.82 11.08 16.75
C GLU A 504 -20.88 10.00 16.95
N CYS A 505 -21.82 10.24 17.87
CA CYS A 505 -22.88 9.32 18.24
C CYS A 505 -23.69 8.85 17.02
N GLY A 506 -24.25 7.64 17.13
CA GLY A 506 -25.04 7.01 16.08
C GLY A 506 -26.36 7.71 15.73
N ILE A 507 -27.09 7.16 14.78
CA ILE A 507 -28.41 7.67 14.39
C ILE A 507 -29.40 7.41 15.54
N ASP A 508 -29.97 8.50 16.03
CA ASP A 508 -31.22 8.49 16.76
C ASP A 508 -32.38 8.51 15.75
N LEU A 509 -33.24 7.49 15.83
CA LEU A 509 -34.39 7.36 14.93
C LEU A 509 -35.56 8.24 15.39
N GLU A 510 -35.59 8.66 16.66
CA GLU A 510 -36.67 9.50 17.20
C GLU A 510 -36.43 11.00 16.94
N ASP A 511 -35.20 11.38 16.60
CA ASP A 511 -34.81 12.75 16.31
C ASP A 511 -35.47 13.30 15.02
N THR A 512 -36.17 14.42 15.16
CA THR A 512 -36.81 15.18 14.06
C THR A 512 -35.81 15.60 12.97
N PHE A 513 -34.55 15.86 13.31
CA PHE A 513 -33.51 16.30 12.38
C PHE A 513 -32.59 15.18 11.89
N ARG A 514 -32.96 13.91 12.11
CA ARG A 514 -32.16 12.71 11.78
C ARG A 514 -31.54 12.73 10.38
N HIS A 515 -32.28 13.11 9.33
CA HIS A 515 -31.76 13.19 7.95
C HIS A 515 -30.68 14.26 7.77
N LYS A 516 -30.82 15.39 8.44
CA LYS A 516 -29.83 16.47 8.43
C LYS A 516 -28.58 16.06 9.20
N HIS A 517 -28.74 15.41 10.35
CA HIS A 517 -27.62 14.93 11.16
C HIS A 517 -26.79 13.88 10.44
N ILE A 518 -27.41 12.83 9.87
CA ILE A 518 -26.64 11.81 9.13
C ILE A 518 -25.92 12.41 7.91
N ARG A 519 -26.56 13.35 7.20
CA ARG A 519 -25.92 14.07 6.09
C ARG A 519 -24.71 14.85 6.58
N ASN A 520 -24.83 15.57 7.68
CA ASN A 520 -23.72 16.35 8.26
C ASN A 520 -22.56 15.45 8.69
N ARG A 521 -22.84 14.30 9.31
CA ARG A 521 -21.83 13.30 9.72
C ARG A 521 -21.07 12.73 8.53
N ILE A 522 -21.77 12.30 7.49
CA ILE A 522 -21.14 11.81 6.25
C ILE A 522 -20.31 12.91 5.59
N LEU A 523 -20.83 14.14 5.54
CA LEU A 523 -20.08 15.27 4.98
C LEU A 523 -18.86 15.64 5.82
N ALA A 524 -18.90 15.51 7.15
CA ALA A 524 -17.77 15.73 8.03
C ALA A 524 -16.64 14.73 7.74
N VAL A 525 -16.94 13.44 7.68
CA VAL A 525 -15.96 12.39 7.29
C VAL A 525 -15.43 12.62 5.88
N LYS A 526 -16.33 12.93 4.93
CA LYS A 526 -15.96 13.22 3.54
C LYS A 526 -14.99 14.41 3.42
N ARG A 527 -15.15 15.47 4.23
CA ARG A 527 -14.25 16.63 4.21
C ARG A 527 -12.80 16.22 4.50
N TYR A 528 -12.58 15.44 5.56
CA TYR A 528 -11.23 14.93 5.88
C TYR A 528 -10.69 14.03 4.77
N ALA A 529 -11.54 13.18 4.19
CA ALA A 529 -11.15 12.32 3.07
C ALA A 529 -10.84 13.13 1.79
N ASP A 530 -11.56 14.21 1.51
CA ASP A 530 -11.33 15.09 0.35
C ASP A 530 -9.99 15.83 0.49
N VAL A 531 -9.69 16.38 1.68
CA VAL A 531 -8.40 17.05 1.97
C VAL A 531 -7.23 16.08 1.80
N LEU A 532 -7.34 14.85 2.32
CA LEU A 532 -6.30 13.83 2.20
C LEU A 532 -6.10 13.35 0.75
N ARG A 533 -7.15 13.41 -0.07
CA ARG A 533 -7.09 13.00 -1.48
C ARG A 533 -6.55 14.09 -2.40
N SER A 534 -6.72 15.36 -2.03
CA SER A 534 -6.12 16.48 -2.75
C SER A 534 -4.67 16.74 -2.33
N SER A 535 -4.23 16.22 -1.18
CA SER A 535 -2.85 16.32 -0.71
C SER A 535 -1.90 15.39 -1.46
N SER A 536 -0.60 15.71 -1.38
CA SER A 536 0.48 14.88 -1.91
C SER A 536 0.86 13.73 -0.96
N ASP A 537 0.19 13.58 0.20
CA ASP A 537 0.63 12.73 1.31
C ASP A 537 0.83 11.27 0.88
N TYR A 538 -0.11 10.72 0.12
CA TYR A 538 0.03 9.36 -0.41
C TYR A 538 1.25 9.22 -1.33
N MET A 539 1.56 10.23 -2.15
CA MET A 539 2.70 10.20 -3.06
C MET A 539 4.02 10.35 -2.31
N ILE A 540 4.08 11.28 -1.34
CA ILE A 540 5.23 11.49 -0.46
C ILE A 540 5.52 10.19 0.28
N ASN A 541 4.51 9.62 0.95
CA ASN A 541 4.67 8.39 1.70
C ASN A 541 4.98 7.19 0.80
N TYR A 542 4.45 7.15 -0.43
CA TYR A 542 4.82 6.12 -1.41
C TYR A 542 6.31 6.17 -1.73
N TRP A 543 6.88 7.36 -1.93
CA TRP A 543 8.30 7.51 -2.22
C TRP A 543 9.17 7.14 -1.02
N ILE A 544 8.75 7.51 0.19
CA ILE A 544 9.43 7.11 1.42
C ILE A 544 9.46 5.58 1.52
N ILE A 545 8.29 4.94 1.51
CA ILE A 545 8.13 3.49 1.67
C ILE A 545 8.79 2.73 0.52
N SER A 546 8.70 3.18 -0.73
CA SER A 546 9.21 2.41 -1.88
C SER A 546 10.70 2.66 -2.18
N LYS A 547 11.22 3.86 -1.88
CA LYS A 547 12.59 4.27 -2.28
C LYS A 547 13.52 4.56 -1.12
N MET A 548 13.05 5.22 -0.07
CA MET A 548 13.92 5.64 1.03
C MET A 548 14.19 4.52 2.04
N THR A 549 13.17 3.75 2.41
CA THR A 549 13.32 2.70 3.44
C THR A 549 14.34 1.64 3.05
N CYS A 550 14.52 1.34 1.77
CA CYS A 550 15.54 0.35 1.38
C CYS A 550 16.99 0.86 1.52
N LEU A 551 17.21 2.17 1.68
CA LEU A 551 18.54 2.77 1.73
C LEU A 551 19.21 2.60 3.07
N PHE A 552 18.44 2.53 4.15
CA PHE A 552 18.99 2.57 5.50
C PHE A 552 19.11 1.15 6.09
N PRO A 553 20.07 0.92 7.00
CA PRO A 553 20.15 -0.33 7.73
C PRO A 553 18.94 -0.54 8.65
N GLU A 554 18.59 -1.79 8.89
CA GLU A 554 17.46 -2.24 9.71
C GLU A 554 17.42 -1.55 11.08
N ALA A 555 18.56 -1.50 11.79
CA ALA A 555 18.64 -0.92 13.13
C ALA A 555 18.24 0.57 13.18
N MET A 556 18.48 1.31 12.10
CA MET A 556 18.11 2.72 11.99
C MET A 556 16.63 2.86 11.62
N LEU A 557 16.18 2.07 10.65
CA LEU A 557 14.78 2.06 10.21
C LEU A 557 13.82 1.64 11.31
N ARG A 558 14.18 0.65 12.13
CA ARG A 558 13.34 0.21 13.25
C ARG A 558 12.96 1.37 14.16
N LYS A 559 13.92 2.25 14.48
CA LYS A 559 13.66 3.45 15.30
C LYS A 559 12.74 4.44 14.61
N ILE A 560 12.94 4.65 13.31
CA ILE A 560 12.13 5.58 12.50
C ILE A 560 10.69 5.07 12.37
N LEU A 561 10.51 3.78 12.06
CA LEU A 561 9.20 3.17 11.81
C LEU A 561 8.38 2.94 13.10
N LYS A 562 9.02 2.84 14.27
CA LYS A 562 8.33 2.70 15.57
C LYS A 562 7.49 3.94 15.94
N SER A 563 7.75 5.09 15.31
CA SER A 563 7.08 6.37 15.61
C SER A 563 5.65 6.53 15.03
N ALA A 564 4.97 5.46 14.64
CA ALA A 564 3.61 5.58 14.13
C ALA A 564 2.66 6.21 15.18
N HIS A 565 1.79 7.13 14.75
CA HIS A 565 0.90 7.93 15.62
C HIS A 565 -0.58 7.68 15.30
N SER A 566 -0.97 6.42 15.08
CA SER A 566 -2.33 6.10 14.63
C SER A 566 -2.99 5.07 15.51
N THR A 567 -4.29 5.23 15.71
CA THR A 567 -5.11 4.36 16.55
C THR A 567 -5.55 3.11 15.80
N LEU A 568 -5.98 3.28 14.55
CA LEU A 568 -6.70 2.25 13.79
C LEU A 568 -6.21 2.21 12.34
N ALA A 569 -6.07 1.03 11.75
CA ALA A 569 -5.91 0.85 10.30
C ALA A 569 -7.18 0.29 9.69
N ILE A 570 -7.55 0.76 8.48
CA ILE A 570 -8.71 0.24 7.75
C ILE A 570 -8.32 -0.19 6.35
N SER A 571 -8.57 -1.46 6.02
CA SER A 571 -8.36 -1.98 4.67
C SER A 571 -9.68 -2.28 3.97
N ASN A 572 -9.88 -1.68 2.80
CA ASN A 572 -11.06 -1.90 1.95
C ASN A 572 -10.62 -2.55 0.63
N LEU A 573 -10.91 -3.84 0.47
CA LEU A 573 -10.58 -4.61 -0.73
C LEU A 573 -11.84 -4.98 -1.53
N PRO A 574 -11.89 -4.65 -2.84
CA PRO A 574 -12.86 -5.27 -3.74
C PRO A 574 -12.40 -6.68 -4.10
N GLY A 575 -13.19 -7.68 -3.71
CA GLY A 575 -13.01 -9.08 -4.09
C GLY A 575 -13.99 -9.51 -5.19
N PRO A 576 -13.95 -10.81 -5.58
CA PRO A 576 -14.76 -11.29 -6.67
C PRO A 576 -16.24 -11.45 -6.43
N GLN A 577 -17.02 -11.04 -7.45
CA GLN A 577 -18.47 -11.23 -7.48
C GLN A 577 -18.84 -12.70 -7.74
N GLN A 578 -18.08 -13.36 -8.60
CA GLN A 578 -18.22 -14.79 -8.84
C GLN A 578 -17.28 -15.55 -7.91
N LEU A 579 -17.82 -16.52 -7.19
CA LEU A 579 -17.06 -17.27 -6.21
C LEU A 579 -16.08 -18.22 -6.93
N PRO A 580 -14.75 -18.09 -6.71
CA PRO A 580 -13.79 -19.04 -7.23
C PRO A 580 -14.11 -20.46 -6.72
N ARG A 581 -13.88 -21.45 -7.59
CA ARG A 581 -14.05 -22.86 -7.28
C ARG A 581 -12.71 -23.57 -7.12
N ILE A 582 -12.65 -24.56 -6.24
CA ILE A 582 -11.52 -25.47 -6.06
C ILE A 582 -12.08 -26.89 -6.20
N GLN A 583 -11.74 -27.56 -7.31
CA GLN A 583 -12.34 -28.86 -7.67
C GLN A 583 -13.88 -28.80 -7.72
N GLY A 584 -14.42 -27.75 -8.34
CA GLY A 584 -15.85 -27.56 -8.45
C GLY A 584 -16.55 -27.09 -7.17
N ARG A 585 -15.86 -27.07 -6.01
CA ARG A 585 -16.40 -26.56 -4.75
C ARG A 585 -16.17 -25.06 -4.62
N GLU A 586 -17.22 -24.30 -4.34
CA GLU A 586 -17.11 -22.85 -4.19
C GLU A 586 -16.40 -22.46 -2.90
N LEU A 587 -15.48 -21.51 -3.01
CA LEU A 587 -14.86 -20.87 -1.87
C LEU A 587 -15.79 -19.77 -1.36
N LYS A 588 -16.41 -19.97 -0.19
CA LYS A 588 -17.36 -19.03 0.40
C LYS A 588 -16.76 -18.25 1.57
N ASN A 589 -17.42 -17.15 1.93
CA ASN A 589 -17.18 -16.38 3.15
C ASN A 589 -15.70 -16.05 3.41
N LEU A 590 -15.10 -15.27 2.50
CA LEU A 590 -13.70 -14.87 2.60
C LEU A 590 -13.56 -13.66 3.55
N SER A 591 -12.78 -13.82 4.62
CA SER A 591 -12.36 -12.74 5.52
C SER A 591 -10.85 -12.61 5.49
N PHE A 592 -10.32 -11.41 5.68
CA PHE A 592 -8.88 -11.20 5.81
C PHE A 592 -8.60 -10.28 6.98
N PHE A 593 -7.42 -10.41 7.58
CA PHE A 593 -7.01 -9.60 8.71
C PHE A 593 -5.65 -8.98 8.41
N ILE A 594 -5.53 -7.67 8.63
CA ILE A 594 -4.28 -6.93 8.40
C ILE A 594 -3.41 -6.95 9.65
N PRO A 595 -2.08 -6.98 9.51
CA PRO A 595 -1.17 -6.96 10.65
C PRO A 595 -1.26 -5.63 11.40
N ASN A 596 -1.02 -5.69 12.72
CA ASN A 596 -0.71 -4.50 13.50
C ASN A 596 0.73 -4.05 13.20
N LEU A 597 0.98 -2.75 13.17
CA LEU A 597 2.30 -2.19 12.89
C LEU A 597 2.54 -0.97 13.77
N GLY A 598 3.70 -0.91 14.43
CA GLY A 598 4.03 0.19 15.34
C GLY A 598 3.02 0.30 16.49
N THR A 599 2.38 1.44 16.67
CA THR A 599 1.37 1.67 17.72
C THR A 599 -0.07 1.39 17.25
N THR A 600 -0.26 0.98 15.99
CA THR A 600 -1.58 0.72 15.41
C THR A 600 -2.10 -0.65 15.85
N ALA A 601 -2.71 -0.67 17.04
CA ALA A 601 -3.15 -1.89 17.72
C ALA A 601 -4.46 -2.48 17.19
N VAL A 602 -5.22 -1.75 16.36
CA VAL A 602 -6.49 -2.23 15.78
C VAL A 602 -6.46 -2.14 14.25
N GLY A 603 -6.91 -3.20 13.58
CA GLY A 603 -7.10 -3.29 12.14
C GLY A 603 -8.52 -3.73 11.81
N VAL A 604 -9.27 -2.88 11.09
CA VAL A 604 -10.59 -3.21 10.56
C VAL A 604 -10.50 -3.47 9.06
N THR A 605 -11.16 -4.52 8.61
CA THR A 605 -11.10 -5.00 7.24
C THR A 605 -12.48 -5.12 6.66
N LEU A 606 -12.57 -4.73 5.40
CA LEU A 606 -13.78 -4.72 4.61
C LEU A 606 -13.47 -5.39 3.27
N LEU A 607 -14.16 -6.49 2.99
CA LEU A 607 -14.09 -7.18 1.71
C LEU A 607 -15.47 -7.21 1.05
N THR A 608 -15.55 -6.82 -0.22
CA THR A 608 -16.72 -7.16 -1.05
C THR A 608 -16.47 -8.48 -1.77
N TYR A 609 -17.22 -9.53 -1.44
CA TYR A 609 -17.03 -10.89 -1.97
C TYR A 609 -18.36 -11.59 -2.19
N GLY A 610 -18.57 -12.19 -3.37
CA GLY A 610 -19.84 -12.83 -3.74
C GLY A 610 -21.01 -11.85 -3.83
N GLY A 611 -20.74 -10.55 -4.06
CA GLY A 611 -21.77 -9.51 -3.99
C GLY A 611 -22.21 -9.13 -2.56
N LYS A 612 -21.58 -9.71 -1.54
CA LYS A 612 -21.82 -9.45 -0.11
C LYS A 612 -20.62 -8.77 0.53
N MET A 613 -20.84 -8.12 1.67
CA MET A 613 -19.82 -7.46 2.47
C MET A 613 -19.36 -8.38 3.61
N GLN A 614 -18.05 -8.51 3.76
CA GLN A 614 -17.41 -9.30 4.82
C GLN A 614 -16.60 -8.33 5.68
N LEU A 615 -16.86 -8.32 6.98
CA LEU A 615 -16.17 -7.47 7.94
C LEU A 615 -15.27 -8.32 8.84
N GLY A 616 -14.07 -7.83 9.11
CA GLY A 616 -13.13 -8.44 10.04
C GLY A 616 -12.48 -7.40 10.92
N ILE A 617 -12.20 -7.76 12.17
CA ILE A 617 -11.42 -6.95 13.10
C ILE A 617 -10.30 -7.83 13.66
N LEU A 618 -9.11 -7.23 13.75
CA LEU A 618 -7.96 -7.78 14.44
C LEU A 618 -7.45 -6.71 15.39
N ALA A 619 -7.29 -7.05 16.65
CA ALA A 619 -6.83 -6.14 17.67
C ALA A 619 -5.78 -6.80 18.56
N ASP A 620 -4.89 -5.99 19.13
CA ASP A 620 -4.04 -6.42 20.22
C ASP A 620 -4.86 -6.62 21.49
N GLN A 621 -4.58 -7.67 22.27
CA GLN A 621 -5.31 -7.95 23.49
C GLN A 621 -5.21 -6.82 24.52
N VAL A 622 -4.15 -6.00 24.48
CA VAL A 622 -3.98 -4.88 25.42
C VAL A 622 -5.04 -3.79 25.25
N VAL A 623 -5.58 -3.62 24.04
CA VAL A 623 -6.57 -2.57 23.72
C VAL A 623 -8.00 -3.11 23.69
N ILE A 624 -8.19 -4.31 23.15
CA ILE A 624 -9.48 -5.00 23.10
C ILE A 624 -9.27 -6.36 23.76
N GLY A 625 -9.86 -6.55 24.93
CA GLY A 625 -9.50 -7.65 25.83
C GLY A 625 -10.16 -8.97 25.45
N THR A 626 -11.34 -8.90 24.83
CA THR A 626 -12.16 -10.08 24.53
C THR A 626 -12.66 -10.11 23.08
N GLU A 627 -12.98 -11.30 22.59
CA GLU A 627 -13.59 -11.47 21.27
C GLU A 627 -14.96 -10.79 21.18
N GLN A 628 -15.75 -10.83 22.26
CA GLN A 628 -17.08 -10.23 22.32
C GLN A 628 -17.02 -8.71 22.14
N GLU A 629 -16.03 -8.05 22.75
CA GLU A 629 -15.79 -6.62 22.55
C GLU A 629 -15.45 -6.31 21.08
N ALA A 630 -14.54 -7.06 20.48
CA ALA A 630 -14.18 -6.91 19.07
C ALA A 630 -15.39 -7.13 18.16
N HIS A 631 -16.20 -8.16 18.45
CA HIS A 631 -17.42 -8.48 17.73
C HIS A 631 -18.47 -7.38 17.86
N SER A 632 -18.62 -6.77 19.04
CA SER A 632 -19.58 -5.70 19.31
C SER A 632 -19.32 -4.46 18.46
N ILE A 633 -18.06 -4.12 18.18
CA ILE A 633 -17.68 -3.01 17.29
C ILE A 633 -18.11 -3.31 15.86
N LEU A 634 -17.94 -4.55 15.40
CA LEU A 634 -18.42 -4.94 14.06
C LEU A 634 -19.94 -4.91 13.99
N GLN A 635 -20.63 -5.43 15.01
CA GLN A 635 -22.09 -5.44 15.08
C GLN A 635 -22.68 -4.03 15.13
N GLY A 636 -22.12 -3.14 15.95
CA GLY A 636 -22.54 -1.74 16.04
C GLY A 636 -22.38 -1.02 14.71
N THR A 637 -21.30 -1.28 13.99
CA THR A 637 -21.08 -0.73 12.63
C THR A 637 -22.17 -1.20 11.66
N ILE A 638 -22.53 -2.48 11.68
CA ILE A 638 -23.60 -3.03 10.83
C ILE A 638 -24.96 -2.45 11.23
N HIS A 639 -25.24 -2.37 12.53
CA HIS A 639 -26.49 -1.84 13.05
C HIS A 639 -26.70 -0.39 12.59
N GLU A 640 -25.65 0.43 12.67
CA GLU A 640 -25.69 1.81 12.18
C GLU A 640 -25.89 1.88 10.66
N LEU A 641 -25.24 0.99 9.87
CA LEU A 641 -25.53 0.90 8.43
C LEU A 641 -27.00 0.54 8.16
N LYS A 642 -27.59 -0.39 8.92
CA LYS A 642 -29.01 -0.72 8.78
C LYS A 642 -29.90 0.47 9.11
N LYS A 643 -29.61 1.23 10.19
CA LYS A 643 -30.29 2.49 10.52
C LYS A 643 -30.21 3.51 9.39
N MET A 644 -29.03 3.68 8.77
CA MET A 644 -28.88 4.51 7.56
C MET A 644 -29.78 4.02 6.42
N GLY A 645 -29.85 2.70 6.21
CA GLY A 645 -30.70 2.06 5.20
C GLY A 645 -32.19 2.35 5.41
N ASN A 646 -32.68 2.25 6.65
CA ASN A 646 -34.07 2.53 7.01
C ASN A 646 -34.42 4.00 6.76
N LEU A 647 -33.57 4.91 7.22
CA LEU A 647 -33.74 6.35 7.03
C LEU A 647 -33.75 6.75 5.54
N LEU A 648 -33.01 6.02 4.69
CA LEU A 648 -33.02 6.19 3.24
C LEU A 648 -34.24 5.59 2.54
N ALA A 649 -35.01 4.72 3.21
CA ALA A 649 -36.26 4.18 2.67
C ALA A 649 -37.45 5.14 2.86
N GLU A 650 -37.34 6.08 3.80
CA GLU A 650 -38.35 7.10 4.09
C GLU A 650 -38.42 8.23 3.05
N ILE A 651 -37.37 8.39 2.23
CA ILE A 651 -37.23 9.40 1.18
C ILE A 651 -37.05 8.68 -0.16
#